data_AF-A0A251PCW3-F1
#
_entry.id   AF-A0A251PCW3-F1
#
_cell.length_a   1.000
_cell.length_b   1.000
_cell.length_c   1.000
_cell.angle_alpha   90.00
_cell.angle_beta   90.00
_cell.angle_gamma   90.00
#
_symmetry.space_group_name_H-M   'P 1'
#
loop_
_entity.id
_entity.type
_entity.pdbx_description
1 polymer ?
#
loop_
_entity_poly.entity_id
_entity_poly.type
_entity_poly.pdbx_seq_one_letter_code
_entity_poly.pdbx_strand_id
1 'polypeptide(L)'
;MNAEDIKSEETVYELFSCIFWTINIISLLKYAFIVLRADDNGEGGTFALYSLLCRHAKVGLLPNDTSANEVMHYETGSPFKIKVESRARRAIEKHKSSHYLMLFLALFGSCMTIGVGVLTPALSVYSVSSGVQRSMSDMAHLFSSSPRKQEAISNAFEKYVPVPTASAILVCLFTLQHYGTHKIGFIFAPIIVIWLIFIGGGGIYNIFHWNKQIIHAVSPMYMYRFVKNIEIKSWRSLGSIVLCVAGSEAMFADLGHFRKKSIKITFVCLIYPVLVLCYAGQAAYISKNLHAADFNHLSESIPHRIRHWFIALSLLASVVGSQATITASFSIINQCLALGCFPRVKVIHTSDKIHGQVYIPDINWLLMVLSLAVTIGFHDIMRIGSATGLAVISGMLVTTCLMSLVIALYWEKNLFESVCCLIFFGSIEVMYVSACMLNFHKGAWYLVVLLALSLTVMLSWHYGTKKKLEFDLQNKVSAEWLTDISPGLGVTRVPGIGFIYTDIVTGIPAFFSHFITNLPAFHQVLIFVSFKSLPMPYVPASRRYLIGRVGPKDLKIYRCVVRYGYCDPIRDTDNFEEQIISSIGEFITMEENEFESLNSSEGRMVVVGKPPADGSALIPLNETNSDEESVSLVSNIETQLAPMVADAVESGLGSVMRKKVRFMLPAKSPKMRASVRDELQELIDARESGTAYFLGQVHLAVRDGSDVLKRLLIMTYAFCDKNCREPPVALNIPHAALVEVGMVCCI
;
A
#
# COMPACT_ATOMS: atom_id res chain seq x y z
N MET A 1 -7.10 -6.19 -31.32
CA MET A 1 -6.47 -5.79 -32.60
C MET A 1 -7.58 -5.58 -33.61
N ASN A 2 -7.41 -4.68 -34.59
CA ASN A 2 -8.42 -4.49 -35.64
C ASN A 2 -8.29 -5.58 -36.69
N ALA A 3 -9.41 -6.08 -37.23
CA ALA A 3 -9.43 -7.10 -38.29
C ALA A 3 -8.68 -6.64 -39.57
N GLU A 4 -8.53 -5.34 -39.78
CA GLU A 4 -7.80 -4.75 -40.92
C GLU A 4 -6.26 -4.93 -40.85
N ASP A 5 -5.72 -5.25 -39.67
CA ASP A 5 -4.27 -5.39 -39.45
C ASP A 5 -3.75 -6.80 -39.79
N ILE A 6 -4.62 -7.81 -39.92
CA ILE A 6 -4.25 -9.21 -40.15
C ILE A 6 -4.54 -9.57 -41.62
N LYS A 7 -3.56 -9.32 -42.50
CA LYS A 7 -3.72 -9.50 -43.95
C LYS A 7 -3.20 -10.85 -44.48
N SER A 8 -2.36 -11.55 -43.72
CA SER A 8 -1.82 -12.85 -44.12
C SER A 8 -1.61 -13.79 -42.93
N GLU A 9 -1.51 -15.10 -43.20
CA GLU A 9 -1.12 -16.09 -42.20
C GLU A 9 0.23 -15.73 -41.57
N GLU A 10 1.20 -15.21 -42.34
CA GLU A 10 2.54 -14.86 -41.84
C GLU A 10 2.49 -13.78 -40.75
N THR A 11 1.62 -12.78 -40.88
CA THR A 11 1.43 -11.74 -39.87
C THR A 11 1.00 -12.34 -38.52
N VAL A 12 0.22 -13.42 -38.53
CA VAL A 12 -0.22 -14.11 -37.30
C VAL A 12 0.96 -14.80 -36.59
N TYR A 13 1.90 -15.38 -37.34
CA TYR A 13 3.10 -15.99 -36.77
C TYR A 13 4.03 -14.93 -36.17
N GLU A 14 4.20 -13.82 -36.87
CA GLU A 14 4.96 -12.66 -36.41
C GLU A 14 4.41 -12.09 -35.09
N LEU A 15 3.10 -11.87 -35.02
CA LEU A 15 2.42 -11.35 -33.84
C LEU A 15 2.50 -12.31 -32.64
N PHE A 16 2.28 -13.60 -32.86
CA PHE A 16 2.43 -14.60 -31.80
C PHE A 16 3.87 -14.65 -31.28
N SER A 17 4.86 -14.58 -32.16
CA SER A 17 6.28 -14.52 -31.77
C SER A 17 6.55 -13.31 -30.87
N CYS A 18 6.03 -12.13 -31.23
CA CYS A 18 6.12 -10.93 -30.40
C CYS A 18 5.47 -11.13 -29.02
N ILE A 19 4.27 -11.69 -28.94
CA ILE A 19 3.60 -11.98 -27.65
C ILE A 19 4.45 -12.94 -26.82
N PHE A 20 4.91 -14.04 -27.42
CA PHE A 20 5.71 -15.06 -26.74
C PHE A 20 6.99 -14.44 -26.13
N TRP A 21 7.77 -13.71 -26.93
CA TRP A 21 9.01 -13.10 -26.45
C TRP A 21 8.78 -11.99 -25.44
N THR A 22 7.66 -11.27 -25.54
CA THR A 22 7.29 -10.22 -24.57
C THR A 22 6.97 -10.81 -23.20
N ILE A 23 6.18 -11.90 -23.15
CA ILE A 23 5.89 -12.61 -21.90
C ILE A 23 7.18 -13.23 -21.32
N ASN A 24 8.05 -13.79 -22.18
CA ASN A 24 9.33 -14.36 -21.74
C ASN A 24 10.29 -13.32 -21.16
N ILE A 25 10.46 -12.17 -21.82
CA ILE A 25 11.41 -11.15 -21.39
C ILE A 25 10.87 -10.36 -20.20
N ILE A 26 9.62 -9.90 -20.27
CA ILE A 26 9.04 -9.04 -19.23
C ILE A 26 8.54 -9.90 -18.06
N SER A 27 7.56 -10.77 -18.27
CA SER A 27 6.91 -11.46 -17.14
C SER A 27 7.79 -12.55 -16.52
N LEU A 28 8.44 -13.38 -17.34
CA LEU A 28 9.27 -14.47 -16.84
C LEU A 28 10.65 -13.97 -16.39
N LEU A 29 11.46 -13.43 -17.30
CA LEU A 29 12.84 -13.03 -16.99
C LEU A 29 12.90 -11.81 -16.04
N LYS A 30 12.24 -10.70 -16.37
CA LYS A 30 12.26 -9.50 -15.53
C LYS A 30 11.52 -9.74 -14.22
N TYR A 31 10.22 -10.02 -14.25
CA TYR A 31 9.44 -10.07 -13.02
C TYR A 31 9.71 -11.31 -12.16
N ALA A 32 9.55 -12.52 -12.72
CA ALA A 32 9.63 -13.75 -11.91
C ALA A 32 11.04 -14.06 -11.39
N PHE A 33 12.10 -13.70 -12.12
CA PHE A 33 13.48 -13.97 -11.73
C PHE A 33 14.23 -12.80 -11.08
N ILE A 34 13.96 -11.55 -11.50
CA ILE A 34 14.71 -10.37 -11.03
C ILE A 34 13.88 -9.53 -10.05
N VAL A 35 12.71 -9.02 -10.46
CA VAL A 35 11.93 -8.05 -9.65
C VAL A 35 11.39 -8.68 -8.38
N LEU A 36 10.85 -9.91 -8.43
CA LEU A 36 10.40 -10.63 -7.23
C LEU A 36 11.54 -10.85 -6.22
N ARG A 37 12.82 -10.69 -6.61
CA ARG A 37 13.95 -10.77 -5.68
C ARG A 37 14.17 -9.52 -4.85
N ALA A 38 13.66 -8.37 -5.29
CA ALA A 38 13.82 -7.07 -4.65
C ALA A 38 12.60 -6.74 -3.79
N ASP A 39 12.34 -7.58 -2.79
CA ASP A 39 11.30 -7.37 -1.79
C ASP A 39 11.83 -6.62 -0.56
N ASP A 40 11.03 -5.74 0.04
CA ASP A 40 11.33 -5.09 1.31
C ASP A 40 10.68 -5.89 2.44
N ASN A 41 11.40 -6.90 2.96
CA ASN A 41 10.94 -7.81 4.02
C ASN A 41 9.56 -8.45 3.73
N GLY A 42 9.33 -8.90 2.49
CA GLY A 42 8.09 -9.54 2.07
C GLY A 42 7.10 -8.61 1.36
N GLU A 43 7.31 -7.30 1.38
CA GLU A 43 6.47 -6.33 0.65
C GLU A 43 7.04 -6.00 -0.73
N GLY A 44 6.16 -5.73 -1.68
CA GLY A 44 6.51 -5.42 -3.06
C GLY A 44 5.75 -4.20 -3.59
N GLY A 45 6.06 -3.80 -4.83
CA GLY A 45 5.53 -2.59 -5.46
C GLY A 45 6.54 -1.45 -5.60
N THR A 46 6.14 -0.40 -6.30
CA THR A 46 6.98 0.79 -6.59
C THR A 46 7.44 1.49 -5.31
N PHE A 47 6.56 1.60 -4.30
CA PHE A 47 6.88 2.23 -3.02
C PHE A 47 7.76 1.36 -2.12
N ALA A 48 7.62 0.04 -2.13
CA ALA A 48 8.55 -0.87 -1.46
C ALA A 48 9.98 -0.70 -1.99
N LEU A 49 10.15 -0.57 -3.30
CA LEU A 49 11.46 -0.27 -3.92
C LEU A 49 11.99 1.11 -3.49
N TYR A 50 11.12 2.12 -3.43
CA TYR A 50 11.50 3.45 -2.95
C TYR A 50 11.94 3.44 -1.47
N SER A 51 11.19 2.77 -0.59
CA SER A 51 11.51 2.57 0.83
C SER A 51 12.91 1.94 1.00
N LEU A 52 13.17 0.87 0.24
CA LEU A 52 14.46 0.19 0.23
C LEU A 52 15.61 1.12 -0.19
N LEU A 53 15.38 1.96 -1.20
CA LEU A 53 16.35 2.97 -1.65
C LEU A 53 16.60 4.04 -0.58
N CYS A 54 15.56 4.57 0.06
CA CYS A 54 15.69 5.55 1.14
C CYS A 54 16.55 5.01 2.29
N ARG A 55 16.29 3.77 2.73
CA ARG A 55 17.00 3.13 3.86
C ARG A 55 18.49 2.93 3.60
N HIS A 56 18.87 2.49 2.40
CA HIS A 56 20.27 2.14 2.11
C HIS A 56 21.08 3.29 1.53
N ALA A 57 20.43 4.24 0.85
CA ALA A 57 21.12 5.33 0.19
C ALA A 57 21.21 6.62 1.03
N LYS A 58 20.45 6.75 2.15
CA LYS A 58 20.28 8.03 2.90
C LYS A 58 19.71 9.16 2.02
N VAL A 59 18.91 8.80 1.02
CA VAL A 59 18.39 9.68 -0.05
C VAL A 59 16.97 10.19 0.27
N GLY A 60 16.44 9.81 1.43
CA GLY A 60 15.14 10.17 1.93
C GLY A 60 14.79 11.65 1.89
N LEU A 61 13.76 12.01 1.12
CA LEU A 61 13.09 13.33 1.20
C LEU A 61 11.78 13.26 1.99
N LEU A 62 11.51 12.12 2.61
CA LEU A 62 10.28 11.91 3.36
C LEU A 62 10.27 12.83 4.59
N PRO A 63 9.11 13.39 4.97
CA PRO A 63 9.01 14.27 6.14
C PRO A 63 9.57 13.62 7.41
N ASN A 64 9.45 12.29 7.50
CA ASN A 64 9.93 11.51 8.63
C ASN A 64 11.44 11.20 8.58
N ASP A 65 12.11 11.23 7.43
CA ASP A 65 13.52 10.80 7.30
C ASP A 65 14.49 11.74 8.04
N THR A 66 14.25 13.05 8.06
CA THR A 66 15.11 14.00 8.79
C THR A 66 15.08 13.72 10.29
N SER A 67 13.88 13.53 10.85
CA SER A 67 13.70 13.17 12.26
C SER A 67 14.08 11.73 12.56
N ALA A 68 13.88 10.79 11.64
CA ALA A 68 14.22 9.38 11.81
C ALA A 68 15.74 9.17 11.77
N ASN A 69 16.47 9.93 10.95
CA ASN A 69 17.93 9.92 10.94
C ASN A 69 18.50 10.49 12.25
N GLU A 70 17.96 11.59 12.77
CA GLU A 70 18.32 12.09 14.12
C GLU A 70 18.02 11.03 15.19
N VAL A 71 16.87 10.38 15.11
CA VAL A 71 16.42 9.32 16.04
C VAL A 71 17.24 8.02 15.89
N MET A 72 17.77 7.70 14.71
CA MET A 72 18.73 6.61 14.46
C MET A 72 20.13 6.95 14.98
N HIS A 73 20.53 8.23 14.96
CA HIS A 73 21.80 8.65 15.56
C HIS A 73 21.86 8.34 17.06
N TYR A 74 20.73 8.38 17.78
CA TYR A 74 20.67 7.97 19.20
C TYR A 74 20.89 6.46 19.42
N GLU A 75 20.58 5.58 18.46
CA GLU A 75 20.93 4.15 18.54
C GLU A 75 22.43 3.88 18.26
N THR A 76 23.11 4.82 17.58
CA THR A 76 24.41 4.55 16.96
C THR A 76 25.57 5.01 17.85
N GLY A 77 25.64 4.45 19.06
CA GLY A 77 26.91 4.31 19.79
C GLY A 77 27.79 3.16 19.26
N SER A 78 27.27 2.39 18.29
CA SER A 78 27.98 1.33 17.59
C SER A 78 28.17 1.73 16.12
N PRO A 79 29.40 1.84 15.60
CA PRO A 79 29.60 2.11 14.19
C PRO A 79 29.14 0.89 13.40
N PHE A 80 27.95 0.98 12.79
CA PHE A 80 27.64 0.13 11.66
C PHE A 80 28.80 0.32 10.68
N LYS A 81 29.65 -0.71 10.55
CA LYS A 81 30.83 -0.72 9.69
C LYS A 81 30.43 -0.11 8.35
N ILE A 82 30.91 1.13 8.12
CA ILE A 82 30.75 1.81 6.84
C ILE A 82 31.56 0.98 5.84
N LYS A 83 30.89 -0.01 5.23
CA LYS A 83 31.42 -0.73 4.08
C LYS A 83 31.66 0.30 2.98
N VAL A 84 32.81 0.17 2.33
CA VAL A 84 33.34 1.02 1.25
C VAL A 84 32.22 1.64 0.41
N GLU A 85 32.09 2.97 0.48
CA GLU A 85 31.04 3.70 -0.24
C GLU A 85 31.16 3.51 -1.76
N SER A 86 30.16 2.85 -2.34
CA SER A 86 30.06 2.66 -3.79
C SER A 86 30.04 4.01 -4.51
N ARG A 87 30.67 4.09 -5.69
CA ARG A 87 30.73 5.31 -6.53
C ARG A 87 29.32 5.82 -6.89
N ALA A 88 28.35 4.91 -7.00
CA ALA A 88 26.93 5.19 -7.22
C ALA A 88 26.31 6.00 -6.07
N ARG A 89 26.59 5.59 -4.83
CA ARG A 89 26.07 6.23 -3.63
C ARG A 89 26.51 7.69 -3.52
N ARG A 90 27.81 7.94 -3.70
CA ARG A 90 28.38 9.30 -3.71
C ARG A 90 27.81 10.19 -4.82
N ALA A 91 27.52 9.63 -6.00
CA ALA A 91 26.92 10.38 -7.09
C ALA A 91 25.47 10.81 -6.78
N ILE A 92 24.67 9.93 -6.17
CA ILE A 92 23.28 10.22 -5.84
C ILE A 92 23.19 11.20 -4.66
N GLU A 93 23.99 10.98 -3.61
CA GLU A 93 24.02 11.84 -2.42
C GLU A 93 24.45 13.28 -2.73
N LYS A 94 25.35 13.46 -3.71
CA LYS A 94 25.80 14.78 -4.14
C LYS A 94 24.70 15.62 -4.80
N HIS A 95 23.73 14.98 -5.46
CA HIS A 95 22.74 15.68 -6.27
C HIS A 95 21.33 15.60 -5.65
N LYS A 96 20.93 16.67 -4.96
CA LYS A 96 19.56 16.84 -4.42
C LYS A 96 18.45 16.61 -5.45
N SER A 97 18.69 16.91 -6.73
CA SER A 97 17.75 16.64 -7.82
C SER A 97 17.41 15.14 -7.96
N SER A 98 18.38 14.25 -7.71
CA SER A 98 18.18 12.79 -7.78
C SER A 98 17.19 12.31 -6.72
N HIS A 99 17.21 12.91 -5.52
CA HIS A 99 16.30 12.59 -4.44
C HIS A 99 14.85 12.92 -4.84
N TYR A 100 14.64 14.13 -5.40
CA TYR A 100 13.32 14.58 -5.87
C TYR A 100 12.84 13.75 -7.06
N LEU A 101 13.72 13.39 -7.99
CA LEU A 101 13.41 12.51 -9.11
C LEU A 101 12.96 11.12 -8.64
N MET A 102 13.63 10.55 -7.64
CA MET A 102 13.28 9.24 -7.09
C MET A 102 11.90 9.25 -6.41
N LEU A 103 11.61 10.30 -5.64
CA LEU A 103 10.28 10.51 -5.05
C LEU A 103 9.21 10.69 -6.13
N PHE A 104 9.49 11.51 -7.15
CA PHE A 104 8.58 11.73 -8.27
C PHE A 104 8.28 10.43 -9.02
N LEU A 105 9.30 9.62 -9.32
CA LEU A 105 9.12 8.31 -9.95
C LEU A 105 8.24 7.39 -9.08
N ALA A 106 8.47 7.33 -7.77
CA ALA A 106 7.66 6.53 -6.85
C ALA A 106 6.18 6.99 -6.83
N LEU A 107 5.94 8.30 -6.74
CA LEU A 107 4.59 8.87 -6.79
C LEU A 107 3.90 8.61 -8.13
N PHE A 108 4.62 8.79 -9.23
CA PHE A 108 4.13 8.57 -10.58
C PHE A 108 3.77 7.09 -10.82
N GLY A 109 4.64 6.15 -10.44
CA GLY A 109 4.35 4.72 -10.55
C GLY A 109 3.15 4.27 -9.71
N SER A 110 2.93 4.94 -8.58
CA SER A 110 1.80 4.65 -7.70
C SER A 110 0.49 5.20 -8.26
N CYS A 111 0.51 6.39 -8.85
CA CYS A 111 -0.61 6.90 -9.63
C CYS A 111 -0.94 5.99 -10.82
N MET A 112 0.09 5.46 -11.51
CA MET A 112 -0.13 4.48 -12.57
C MET A 112 -0.83 3.23 -12.03
N THR A 113 -0.40 2.69 -10.90
CA THR A 113 -1.04 1.49 -10.33
C THR A 113 -2.47 1.77 -9.85
N ILE A 114 -2.74 2.92 -9.24
CA ILE A 114 -4.11 3.37 -8.93
C ILE A 114 -4.95 3.44 -10.22
N GLY A 115 -4.37 3.97 -11.31
CA GLY A 115 -5.00 4.00 -12.63
C GLY A 115 -5.30 2.60 -13.19
N VAL A 116 -4.37 1.65 -13.02
CA VAL A 116 -4.58 0.24 -13.38
C VAL A 116 -5.70 -0.38 -12.53
N GLY A 117 -5.81 -0.02 -11.24
CA GLY A 117 -6.89 -0.38 -10.33
C GLY A 117 -8.27 0.11 -10.76
N VAL A 118 -8.36 1.26 -11.42
CA VAL A 118 -9.61 1.80 -11.99
C VAL A 118 -9.94 1.16 -13.34
N LEU A 119 -8.94 1.08 -14.23
CA LEU A 119 -9.12 0.70 -15.63
C LEU A 119 -9.25 -0.81 -15.84
N THR A 120 -8.57 -1.63 -15.06
CA THR A 120 -8.58 -3.11 -15.25
C THR A 120 -9.95 -3.72 -14.95
N PRO A 121 -10.65 -3.38 -13.84
CA PRO A 121 -12.00 -3.85 -13.62
C PRO A 121 -12.97 -3.38 -14.70
N ALA A 122 -12.87 -2.10 -15.10
CA ALA A 122 -13.69 -1.54 -16.16
C ALA A 122 -13.47 -2.26 -17.50
N LEU A 123 -12.23 -2.57 -17.86
CA LEU A 123 -11.89 -3.26 -19.11
C LEU A 123 -12.34 -4.72 -19.11
N SER A 124 -11.97 -5.45 -18.06
CA SER A 124 -12.13 -6.92 -18.02
C SER A 124 -13.59 -7.33 -17.79
N VAL A 125 -14.34 -6.61 -16.97
CA VAL A 125 -15.77 -6.89 -16.77
C VAL A 125 -16.55 -6.49 -18.02
N TYR A 126 -16.22 -5.35 -18.65
CA TYR A 126 -16.89 -4.91 -19.86
C TYR A 126 -16.61 -5.84 -21.06
N SER A 127 -15.38 -6.34 -21.20
CA SER A 127 -15.03 -7.26 -22.28
C SER A 127 -15.74 -8.61 -22.21
N VAL A 128 -16.04 -9.11 -21.01
CA VAL A 128 -16.80 -10.34 -20.86
C VAL A 128 -18.31 -10.10 -20.93
N SER A 129 -18.79 -8.95 -20.46
CA SER A 129 -20.20 -8.55 -20.58
C SER A 129 -20.67 -8.51 -22.03
N SER A 130 -19.83 -8.05 -22.97
CA SER A 130 -20.13 -8.13 -24.41
C SER A 130 -20.18 -9.57 -24.94
N GLY A 131 -19.38 -10.49 -24.37
CA GLY A 131 -19.46 -11.93 -24.66
C GLY A 131 -20.76 -12.57 -24.17
N VAL A 132 -21.23 -12.20 -22.98
CA VAL A 132 -22.53 -12.66 -22.42
C VAL A 132 -23.68 -12.20 -23.31
N GLN A 133 -23.67 -10.94 -23.74
CA GLN A 133 -24.67 -10.40 -24.65
C GLN A 133 -24.77 -11.21 -25.96
N ARG A 134 -23.64 -11.58 -26.56
CA ARG A 134 -23.61 -12.43 -27.77
C ARG A 134 -24.12 -13.85 -27.52
N SER A 135 -23.81 -14.42 -26.37
CA SER A 135 -24.41 -15.70 -25.96
C SER A 135 -25.93 -15.62 -25.80
N MET A 136 -26.46 -14.49 -25.34
CA MET A 136 -27.90 -14.27 -25.21
C MET A 136 -28.56 -14.01 -26.57
N SER A 137 -27.89 -13.32 -27.51
CA SER A 137 -28.39 -13.14 -28.87
C SER A 137 -28.46 -14.45 -29.65
N ASP A 138 -27.48 -15.34 -29.49
CA ASP A 138 -27.53 -16.71 -30.05
C ASP A 138 -28.73 -17.50 -29.50
N MET A 139 -29.03 -17.30 -28.21
CA MET A 139 -30.17 -17.92 -27.52
C MET A 139 -31.51 -17.25 -27.87
N ALA A 140 -31.52 -16.10 -28.57
CA ALA A 140 -32.74 -15.39 -28.95
C ALA A 140 -33.62 -16.20 -29.91
N HIS A 141 -33.03 -17.14 -30.68
CA HIS A 141 -33.77 -18.13 -31.47
C HIS A 141 -34.75 -18.97 -30.62
N LEU A 142 -34.50 -19.15 -29.32
CA LEU A 142 -35.39 -19.89 -28.41
C LEU A 142 -36.57 -19.05 -27.91
N PHE A 143 -36.50 -17.72 -27.97
CA PHE A 143 -37.52 -16.82 -27.40
C PHE A 143 -38.53 -16.29 -28.42
N SER A 144 -38.23 -16.32 -29.72
CA SER A 144 -39.15 -15.84 -30.76
C SER A 144 -38.94 -16.56 -32.09
N SER A 145 -40.01 -17.10 -32.65
CA SER A 145 -40.02 -17.80 -33.95
C SER A 145 -40.05 -16.87 -35.17
N SER A 146 -40.23 -15.55 -34.99
CA SER A 146 -40.29 -14.58 -36.09
C SER A 146 -38.92 -13.94 -36.36
N PRO A 147 -38.38 -14.03 -37.60
CA PRO A 147 -37.03 -13.56 -37.94
C PRO A 147 -36.83 -12.04 -37.78
N ARG A 148 -37.86 -11.23 -38.07
CA ARG A 148 -37.80 -9.76 -37.88
C ARG A 148 -37.79 -9.36 -36.40
N LYS A 149 -38.55 -10.07 -35.56
CA LYS A 149 -38.50 -9.85 -34.11
C LYS A 149 -37.17 -10.30 -33.53
N GLN A 150 -36.60 -11.37 -34.06
CA GLN A 150 -35.31 -11.87 -33.62
C GLN A 150 -34.17 -10.89 -33.91
N GLU A 151 -34.13 -10.31 -35.11
CA GLU A 151 -33.14 -9.29 -35.48
C GLU A 151 -33.32 -8.01 -34.64
N ALA A 152 -34.56 -7.58 -34.42
CA ALA A 152 -34.85 -6.44 -33.54
C ALA A 152 -34.43 -6.68 -32.08
N ILE A 153 -34.68 -7.88 -31.54
CA ILE A 153 -34.28 -8.28 -30.19
C ILE A 153 -32.76 -8.39 -30.08
N SER A 154 -32.09 -8.98 -31.08
CA SER A 154 -30.64 -9.08 -31.15
C SER A 154 -29.98 -7.69 -31.13
N ASN A 155 -30.44 -6.78 -31.99
CA ASN A 155 -29.93 -5.41 -32.06
C ASN A 155 -30.22 -4.61 -30.77
N ALA A 156 -31.35 -4.86 -30.11
CA ALA A 156 -31.66 -4.28 -28.82
C ALA A 156 -30.71 -4.80 -27.72
N PHE A 157 -30.42 -6.11 -27.71
CA PHE A 157 -29.45 -6.69 -26.78
C PHE A 157 -28.04 -6.15 -27.02
N GLU A 158 -27.61 -6.00 -28.28
CA GLU A 158 -26.31 -5.41 -28.63
C GLU A 158 -26.11 -4.00 -28.08
N LYS A 159 -27.16 -3.18 -28.15
CA LYS A 159 -27.04 -1.78 -27.78
C LYS A 159 -27.21 -1.52 -26.28
N TYR A 160 -28.04 -2.29 -25.58
CA TYR A 160 -28.50 -1.93 -24.24
C TYR A 160 -28.06 -2.86 -23.10
N VAL A 161 -27.54 -4.06 -23.39
CA VAL A 161 -27.18 -5.04 -22.34
C VAL A 161 -25.75 -4.92 -21.79
N PRO A 162 -24.71 -4.62 -22.58
CA PRO A 162 -23.32 -4.71 -22.11
C PRO A 162 -22.99 -3.79 -20.94
N VAL A 163 -23.46 -2.53 -21.01
CA VAL A 163 -23.12 -1.50 -20.05
C VAL A 163 -23.83 -1.75 -18.71
N PRO A 164 -25.16 -1.95 -18.63
CA PRO A 164 -25.83 -2.20 -17.35
C PRO A 164 -25.37 -3.50 -16.68
N THR A 165 -25.13 -4.55 -17.48
CA THR A 165 -24.62 -5.83 -16.95
C THR A 165 -23.23 -5.66 -16.36
N ALA A 166 -22.32 -4.99 -17.07
CA ALA A 166 -20.98 -4.70 -16.56
C ALA A 166 -21.03 -3.83 -15.30
N SER A 167 -21.88 -2.79 -15.28
CA SER A 167 -22.07 -1.95 -14.09
C SER A 167 -22.61 -2.73 -12.89
N ALA A 168 -23.59 -3.62 -13.08
CA ALA A 168 -24.13 -4.46 -12.01
C ALA A 168 -23.05 -5.41 -11.43
N ILE A 169 -22.23 -6.00 -12.29
CA ILE A 169 -21.11 -6.86 -11.87
C ILE A 169 -20.06 -6.05 -11.11
N LEU A 170 -19.72 -4.84 -11.59
CA LEU A 170 -18.76 -3.96 -10.89
C LEU A 170 -19.28 -3.57 -9.50
N VAL A 171 -20.55 -3.16 -9.38
CA VAL A 171 -21.16 -2.83 -8.08
C VAL A 171 -21.12 -4.04 -7.15
N CYS A 172 -21.46 -5.24 -7.65
CA CYS A 172 -21.36 -6.48 -6.88
C CYS A 172 -19.93 -6.76 -6.43
N LEU A 173 -18.95 -6.65 -7.34
CA LEU A 173 -17.53 -6.86 -7.04
C LEU A 173 -17.02 -5.90 -5.96
N PHE A 174 -17.28 -4.60 -6.10
CA PHE A 174 -16.80 -3.59 -5.17
C PHE A 174 -17.51 -3.65 -3.82
N THR A 175 -18.80 -3.99 -3.78
CA THR A 175 -19.52 -4.19 -2.51
C THR A 175 -19.03 -5.43 -1.79
N LEU A 176 -18.68 -6.51 -2.49
CA LEU A 176 -18.18 -7.75 -1.87
C LEU A 176 -16.78 -7.61 -1.25
N GLN A 177 -15.99 -6.57 -1.58
CA GLN A 177 -14.62 -6.41 -1.08
C GLN A 177 -14.52 -6.34 0.45
N HIS A 178 -15.57 -5.90 1.16
CA HIS A 178 -15.56 -5.79 2.62
C HIS A 178 -15.45 -7.13 3.36
N TYR A 179 -15.80 -8.26 2.71
CA TYR A 179 -15.67 -9.60 3.31
C TYR A 179 -14.22 -10.08 3.43
N GLY A 180 -13.26 -9.31 2.91
CA GLY A 180 -11.83 -9.56 3.03
C GLY A 180 -11.32 -10.56 1.99
N THR A 181 -10.06 -10.36 1.60
CA THR A 181 -9.41 -11.13 0.52
C THR A 181 -9.23 -12.61 0.86
N HIS A 182 -9.12 -12.97 2.13
CA HIS A 182 -9.01 -14.37 2.56
C HIS A 182 -10.29 -15.19 2.29
N LYS A 183 -11.46 -14.68 2.71
CA LYS A 183 -12.74 -15.39 2.52
C LYS A 183 -13.12 -15.47 1.04
N ILE A 184 -12.88 -14.39 0.32
CA ILE A 184 -13.15 -14.28 -1.12
C ILE A 184 -12.19 -15.18 -1.92
N GLY A 185 -10.89 -15.18 -1.56
CA GLY A 185 -9.86 -15.97 -2.23
C GLY A 185 -10.10 -17.48 -2.19
N PHE A 186 -10.71 -17.99 -1.12
CA PHE A 186 -11.07 -19.43 -1.03
C PHE A 186 -12.09 -19.84 -2.10
N ILE A 187 -13.09 -19.00 -2.37
CA ILE A 187 -14.10 -19.24 -3.41
C ILE A 187 -13.48 -19.08 -4.81
N PHE A 188 -12.52 -18.17 -4.95
CA PHE A 188 -11.91 -17.83 -6.24
C PHE A 188 -10.86 -18.83 -6.72
N ALA A 189 -10.17 -19.51 -5.81
CA ALA A 189 -9.17 -20.52 -6.14
C ALA A 189 -9.69 -21.63 -7.08
N PRO A 190 -10.81 -22.34 -6.80
CA PRO A 190 -11.32 -23.39 -7.69
C PRO A 190 -11.75 -22.83 -9.05
N ILE A 191 -12.33 -21.63 -9.09
CA ILE A 191 -12.76 -20.97 -10.33
C ILE A 191 -11.56 -20.76 -11.26
N ILE A 192 -10.44 -20.23 -10.72
CA ILE A 192 -9.24 -19.99 -11.52
C ILE A 192 -8.57 -21.29 -11.95
N VAL A 193 -8.53 -22.32 -11.11
CA VAL A 193 -7.98 -23.64 -11.50
C VAL A 193 -8.78 -24.22 -12.67
N ILE A 194 -10.12 -24.22 -12.58
CA ILE A 194 -10.99 -24.70 -13.67
C ILE A 194 -10.78 -23.85 -14.93
N TRP A 195 -10.69 -22.52 -14.79
CA TRP A 195 -10.39 -21.61 -15.90
C TRP A 195 -9.05 -21.91 -16.58
N LEU A 196 -7.98 -22.10 -15.80
CA LEU A 196 -6.64 -22.42 -16.31
C LEU A 196 -6.63 -23.76 -17.06
N ILE A 197 -7.30 -24.79 -16.53
CA ILE A 197 -7.44 -26.09 -17.21
C ILE A 197 -8.20 -25.91 -18.52
N PHE A 198 -9.28 -25.12 -18.51
CA PHE A 198 -10.11 -24.90 -19.69
C PHE A 198 -9.37 -24.16 -20.80
N ILE A 199 -8.68 -23.06 -20.49
CA ILE A 199 -7.90 -22.31 -21.50
C ILE A 199 -6.67 -23.09 -21.97
N GLY A 200 -6.03 -23.86 -21.08
CA GLY A 200 -4.91 -24.73 -21.44
C GLY A 200 -5.35 -25.84 -22.40
N GLY A 201 -6.44 -26.53 -22.07
CA GLY A 201 -7.04 -27.56 -22.91
C GLY A 201 -7.55 -27.02 -24.25
N GLY A 202 -8.24 -25.87 -24.24
CA GLY A 202 -8.68 -25.18 -25.46
C GLY A 202 -7.52 -24.73 -26.35
N GLY A 203 -6.43 -24.23 -25.75
CA GLY A 203 -5.21 -23.89 -26.46
C GLY A 203 -4.58 -25.09 -27.17
N ILE A 204 -4.43 -26.21 -26.45
CA ILE A 204 -3.92 -27.48 -27.01
C ILE A 204 -4.82 -27.99 -28.14
N TYR A 205 -6.14 -28.01 -27.93
CA TYR A 205 -7.11 -28.42 -28.94
C TYR A 205 -6.96 -27.59 -30.22
N ASN A 206 -6.87 -26.26 -30.09
CA ASN A 206 -6.78 -25.38 -31.24
C ASN A 206 -5.47 -25.53 -32.03
N ILE A 207 -4.35 -25.77 -31.36
CA ILE A 207 -3.06 -26.03 -32.02
C ILE A 207 -3.13 -27.31 -32.85
N PHE A 208 -3.70 -28.40 -32.31
CA PHE A 208 -3.77 -29.67 -33.03
C PHE A 208 -4.82 -29.69 -34.13
N HIS A 209 -5.96 -29.03 -33.93
CA HIS A 209 -7.09 -29.03 -34.85
C HIS A 209 -6.90 -28.06 -36.01
N TRP A 210 -6.46 -26.82 -35.75
CA TRP A 210 -6.41 -25.77 -36.77
C TRP A 210 -5.06 -25.64 -37.46
N ASN A 211 -3.97 -25.51 -36.69
CA ASN A 211 -2.65 -25.30 -37.26
C ASN A 211 -1.50 -25.70 -36.32
N LYS A 212 -0.86 -26.84 -36.63
CA LYS A 212 0.28 -27.37 -35.86
C LYS A 212 1.58 -26.58 -36.08
N GLN A 213 1.70 -25.88 -37.22
CA GLN A 213 2.92 -25.16 -37.59
C GLN A 213 3.13 -23.89 -36.75
N ILE A 214 2.11 -23.43 -36.01
CA ILE A 214 2.22 -22.24 -35.14
C ILE A 214 3.31 -22.37 -34.08
N ILE A 215 3.69 -23.59 -33.69
CA ILE A 215 4.78 -23.84 -32.73
C ILE A 215 6.12 -23.30 -33.27
N HIS A 216 6.32 -23.26 -34.60
CA HIS A 216 7.54 -22.69 -35.18
C HIS A 216 7.65 -21.18 -34.96
N ALA A 217 6.54 -20.49 -34.71
CA ALA A 217 6.52 -19.04 -34.43
C ALA A 217 7.16 -18.68 -33.07
N VAL A 218 7.48 -19.67 -32.22
CA VAL A 218 8.32 -19.47 -31.03
C VAL A 218 9.71 -18.93 -31.39
N SER A 219 10.19 -19.21 -32.62
CA SER A 219 11.48 -18.72 -33.08
C SER A 219 11.54 -17.18 -33.09
N PRO A 220 12.60 -16.56 -32.53
CA PRO A 220 12.76 -15.10 -32.48
C PRO A 220 12.94 -14.48 -33.88
N MET A 221 13.17 -15.31 -34.91
CA MET A 221 13.27 -14.85 -36.29
C MET A 221 11.99 -14.16 -36.77
N TYR A 222 10.82 -14.64 -36.33
CA TYR A 222 9.53 -14.04 -36.70
C TYR A 222 9.34 -12.67 -36.03
N MET A 223 9.69 -12.55 -34.75
CA MET A 223 9.72 -11.24 -34.07
C MET A 223 10.68 -10.26 -34.76
N TYR A 224 11.87 -10.71 -35.16
CA TYR A 224 12.82 -9.85 -35.87
C TYR A 224 12.28 -9.39 -37.24
N ARG A 225 11.62 -10.29 -37.99
CA ARG A 225 10.96 -9.94 -39.26
C ARG A 225 9.85 -8.92 -39.06
N PHE A 226 9.02 -9.09 -38.03
CA PHE A 226 7.97 -8.15 -37.66
C PHE A 226 8.54 -6.75 -37.38
N VAL A 227 9.59 -6.67 -36.57
CA VAL A 227 10.24 -5.39 -36.21
C VAL A 227 10.94 -4.75 -37.42
N LYS A 228 11.52 -5.55 -38.32
CA LYS A 228 12.20 -5.05 -39.52
C LYS A 228 11.22 -4.50 -40.57
N ASN A 229 10.06 -5.14 -40.72
CA ASN A 229 9.05 -4.79 -41.73
C ASN A 229 7.96 -3.85 -41.19
N ILE A 230 8.23 -3.17 -40.07
CA ILE A 230 7.20 -2.45 -39.33
C ILE A 230 6.78 -1.16 -40.09
N GLU A 231 5.55 -1.14 -40.58
CA GLU A 231 4.91 0.10 -41.02
C GLU A 231 4.39 0.88 -39.80
N ILE A 232 4.18 2.21 -39.94
CA ILE A 232 3.61 3.06 -38.87
C ILE A 232 2.26 2.51 -38.36
N LYS A 233 1.48 1.83 -39.22
CA LYS A 233 0.23 1.15 -38.83
C LYS A 233 0.50 -0.08 -37.96
N SER A 234 1.48 -0.92 -38.29
CA SER A 234 1.89 -2.08 -37.49
C SER A 234 2.51 -1.68 -36.14
N TRP A 235 3.18 -0.52 -36.06
CA TRP A 235 3.68 0.04 -34.79
C TRP A 235 2.56 0.30 -33.78
N ARG A 236 1.36 0.66 -34.25
CA ARG A 236 0.18 0.87 -33.39
C ARG A 236 -0.33 -0.44 -32.78
N SER A 237 -0.24 -1.54 -33.52
CA SER A 237 -0.67 -2.89 -33.08
C SER A 237 0.15 -3.39 -31.88
N LEU A 238 1.43 -3.00 -31.82
CA LEU A 238 2.34 -3.30 -30.72
C LEU A 238 1.81 -2.83 -29.35
N GLY A 239 1.07 -1.72 -29.30
CA GLY A 239 0.44 -1.23 -28.07
C GLY A 239 -0.66 -2.15 -27.52
N SER A 240 -1.32 -2.95 -28.38
CA SER A 240 -2.31 -3.95 -27.93
C SER A 240 -1.64 -5.19 -27.34
N ILE A 241 -0.43 -5.52 -27.79
CA ILE A 241 0.35 -6.67 -27.30
C ILE A 241 0.71 -6.49 -25.82
N VAL A 242 0.96 -5.26 -25.38
CA VAL A 242 1.30 -4.92 -23.98
C VAL A 242 0.30 -5.47 -22.95
N LEU A 243 -0.98 -5.58 -23.31
CA LEU A 243 -2.00 -6.08 -22.39
C LEU A 243 -1.75 -7.53 -21.95
N CYS A 244 -0.96 -8.31 -22.71
CA CYS A 244 -0.64 -9.70 -22.34
C CYS A 244 0.25 -9.78 -21.08
N VAL A 245 1.00 -8.72 -20.76
CA VAL A 245 1.89 -8.67 -19.57
C VAL A 245 1.30 -7.90 -18.40
N ALA A 246 0.08 -7.36 -18.51
CA ALA A 246 -0.54 -6.48 -17.52
C ALA A 246 -0.61 -7.04 -16.09
N GLY A 247 -0.69 -8.35 -15.92
CA GLY A 247 -0.70 -8.99 -14.60
C GLY A 247 0.66 -9.05 -13.89
N SER A 248 1.77 -8.75 -14.56
CA SER A 248 3.12 -8.94 -13.99
C SER A 248 3.44 -7.93 -12.88
N GLU A 249 2.91 -6.70 -13.02
CA GLU A 249 3.08 -5.65 -12.01
C GLU A 249 2.22 -5.92 -10.76
N ALA A 250 0.98 -6.40 -10.95
CA ALA A 250 0.12 -6.82 -9.85
C ALA A 250 0.77 -7.96 -9.04
N MET A 251 1.38 -8.94 -9.73
CA MET A 251 2.14 -10.02 -9.08
C MET A 251 3.26 -9.50 -8.15
N PHE A 252 3.89 -8.37 -8.49
CA PHE A 252 4.90 -7.74 -7.66
C PHE A 252 4.31 -6.88 -6.54
N ALA A 253 3.26 -6.11 -6.81
CA ALA A 253 2.57 -5.29 -5.80
C ALA A 253 1.92 -6.15 -4.69
N ASP A 254 1.40 -7.33 -5.04
CA ASP A 254 0.71 -8.23 -4.11
C ASP A 254 1.64 -9.14 -3.30
N LEU A 255 2.95 -8.88 -3.30
CA LEU A 255 3.92 -9.71 -2.56
C LEU A 255 3.64 -9.72 -1.05
N GLY A 256 3.08 -8.64 -0.49
CA GLY A 256 2.67 -8.55 0.92
C GLY A 256 1.59 -9.57 1.33
N HIS A 257 0.82 -10.10 0.37
CA HIS A 257 -0.22 -11.10 0.66
C HIS A 257 0.28 -12.54 0.57
N PHE A 258 1.34 -12.80 -0.21
CA PHE A 258 1.74 -14.15 -0.59
C PHE A 258 3.25 -14.36 -0.49
N ARG A 259 3.65 -15.59 -0.12
CA ARG A 259 5.08 -15.94 -0.11
C ARG A 259 5.65 -15.92 -1.53
N LYS A 260 6.75 -15.18 -1.72
CA LYS A 260 7.57 -15.11 -2.95
C LYS A 260 7.83 -16.46 -3.63
N LYS A 261 8.20 -17.49 -2.87
CA LYS A 261 8.44 -18.85 -3.42
C LYS A 261 7.18 -19.45 -4.06
N SER A 262 6.02 -19.24 -3.43
CA SER A 262 4.73 -19.73 -3.92
C SER A 262 4.36 -19.05 -5.24
N ILE A 263 4.42 -17.71 -5.28
CA ILE A 263 4.15 -16.94 -6.50
C ILE A 263 5.06 -17.41 -7.64
N LYS A 264 6.36 -17.55 -7.38
CA LYS A 264 7.33 -17.94 -8.40
C LYS A 264 7.05 -19.34 -8.97
N ILE A 265 6.79 -20.33 -8.11
CA ILE A 265 6.51 -21.70 -8.56
C ILE A 265 5.22 -21.74 -9.38
N THR A 266 4.14 -21.15 -8.86
CA THR A 266 2.85 -21.12 -9.57
C THR A 266 2.94 -20.38 -10.89
N PHE A 267 3.65 -19.24 -10.95
CA PHE A 267 3.80 -18.50 -12.19
C PHE A 267 4.59 -19.29 -13.24
N VAL A 268 5.77 -19.82 -12.88
CA VAL A 268 6.67 -20.49 -13.82
C VAL A 268 6.13 -21.86 -14.27
N CYS A 269 5.56 -22.64 -13.35
CA CYS A 269 5.16 -24.02 -13.65
C CYS A 269 3.73 -24.16 -14.14
N LEU A 270 2.81 -23.25 -13.77
CA LEU A 270 1.39 -23.37 -14.10
C LEU A 270 0.91 -22.25 -15.02
N ILE A 271 1.05 -20.99 -14.61
CA ILE A 271 0.44 -19.85 -15.32
C ILE A 271 1.14 -19.59 -16.65
N TYR A 272 2.47 -19.50 -16.67
CA TYR A 272 3.25 -19.19 -17.86
C TYR A 272 3.03 -20.21 -18.99
N PRO A 273 3.14 -21.54 -18.78
CA PRO A 273 2.89 -22.52 -19.83
C PRO A 273 1.46 -22.46 -20.37
N VAL A 274 0.47 -22.30 -19.49
CA VAL A 274 -0.95 -22.21 -19.88
C VAL A 274 -1.23 -20.95 -20.71
N LEU A 275 -0.63 -19.80 -20.35
CA LEU A 275 -0.76 -18.57 -21.13
C LEU A 275 -0.15 -18.71 -22.53
N VAL A 276 1.05 -19.28 -22.63
CA VAL A 276 1.70 -19.54 -23.93
C VAL A 276 0.83 -20.45 -24.80
N LEU A 277 0.28 -21.52 -24.23
CA LEU A 277 -0.63 -22.43 -24.94
C LEU A 277 -1.92 -21.72 -25.38
N CYS A 278 -2.49 -20.86 -24.54
CA CYS A 278 -3.69 -20.09 -24.86
C CYS A 278 -3.45 -19.17 -26.07
N TYR A 279 -2.38 -18.36 -26.04
CA TYR A 279 -2.05 -17.47 -27.16
C TYR A 279 -1.67 -18.24 -28.43
N ALA A 280 -0.96 -19.37 -28.31
CA ALA A 280 -0.62 -20.23 -29.44
C ALA A 280 -1.87 -20.84 -30.10
N GLY A 281 -2.84 -21.28 -29.28
CA GLY A 281 -4.12 -21.78 -29.76
C GLY A 281 -4.97 -20.70 -30.42
N GLN A 282 -5.00 -19.48 -29.87
CA GLN A 282 -5.68 -18.34 -30.51
C GLN A 282 -5.04 -18.01 -31.86
N ALA A 283 -3.71 -17.95 -31.93
CA ALA A 283 -3.00 -17.70 -33.18
C ALA A 283 -3.24 -18.81 -34.22
N ALA A 284 -3.29 -20.08 -33.80
CA ALA A 284 -3.63 -21.19 -34.67
C ALA A 284 -5.03 -21.04 -35.29
N TYR A 285 -6.03 -20.69 -34.48
CA TYR A 285 -7.40 -20.45 -34.95
C TYR A 285 -7.47 -19.27 -35.93
N ILE A 286 -6.87 -18.13 -35.58
CA ILE A 286 -6.88 -16.92 -36.40
C ILE A 286 -6.18 -17.16 -37.74
N SER A 287 -5.09 -17.94 -37.76
CA SER A 287 -4.36 -18.25 -39.00
C SER A 287 -5.23 -18.92 -40.07
N LYS A 288 -6.28 -19.65 -39.69
CA LYS A 288 -7.20 -20.30 -40.63
C LYS A 288 -8.54 -19.57 -40.80
N ASN A 289 -8.85 -18.60 -39.94
CA ASN A 289 -10.10 -17.85 -39.94
C ASN A 289 -9.86 -16.33 -40.03
N LEU A 290 -9.09 -15.91 -41.04
CA LEU A 290 -8.68 -14.51 -41.27
C LEU A 290 -9.83 -13.51 -41.52
N HIS A 291 -11.01 -13.99 -41.94
CA HIS A 291 -12.17 -13.15 -42.29
C HIS A 291 -13.19 -12.98 -41.15
N ALA A 292 -12.98 -13.58 -39.98
CA ALA A 292 -13.88 -13.40 -38.84
C ALA A 292 -13.71 -11.98 -38.27
N ALA A 293 -14.76 -11.16 -38.38
CA ALA A 293 -14.73 -9.72 -38.09
C ALA A 293 -14.70 -9.37 -36.59
N ASP A 294 -14.79 -10.35 -35.68
CA ASP A 294 -15.13 -10.09 -34.28
C ASP A 294 -13.96 -10.22 -33.29
N PHE A 295 -13.95 -9.30 -32.32
CA PHE A 295 -12.94 -9.13 -31.26
C PHE A 295 -12.78 -10.33 -30.31
N ASN A 296 -13.75 -11.26 -30.27
CA ASN A 296 -13.82 -12.36 -29.31
C ASN A 296 -13.37 -13.71 -29.91
N HIS A 297 -12.24 -13.71 -30.62
CA HIS A 297 -11.65 -14.90 -31.26
C HIS A 297 -11.48 -16.10 -30.32
N LEU A 298 -11.23 -15.87 -29.03
CA LEU A 298 -11.09 -16.95 -28.05
C LEU A 298 -12.42 -17.71 -27.84
N SER A 299 -13.54 -16.99 -27.71
CA SER A 299 -14.86 -17.61 -27.53
C SER A 299 -15.36 -18.32 -28.79
N GLU A 300 -14.99 -17.81 -29.96
CA GLU A 300 -15.33 -18.41 -31.25
C GLU A 300 -14.47 -19.64 -31.58
N SER A 301 -13.23 -19.69 -31.07
CA SER A 301 -12.35 -20.83 -31.26
C SER A 301 -12.82 -22.12 -30.55
N ILE A 302 -13.78 -22.00 -29.63
CA ILE A 302 -14.25 -23.11 -28.80
C ILE A 302 -15.51 -23.76 -29.41
N PRO A 303 -15.63 -25.10 -29.38
CA PRO A 303 -16.81 -25.80 -29.90
C PRO A 303 -18.15 -25.30 -29.34
N HIS A 304 -19.16 -25.21 -30.20
CA HIS A 304 -20.47 -24.62 -29.90
C HIS A 304 -21.15 -25.17 -28.64
N ARG A 305 -20.98 -26.46 -28.31
CA ARG A 305 -21.59 -27.08 -27.12
C ARG A 305 -21.01 -26.57 -25.80
N ILE A 306 -19.74 -26.15 -25.79
CA ILE A 306 -19.01 -25.75 -24.58
C ILE A 306 -18.84 -24.22 -24.50
N ARG A 307 -19.18 -23.50 -25.58
CA ARG A 307 -19.05 -22.03 -25.68
C ARG A 307 -19.78 -21.27 -24.57
N HIS A 308 -21.01 -21.67 -24.22
CA HIS A 308 -21.78 -21.00 -23.15
C HIS A 308 -21.14 -21.18 -21.77
N TRP A 309 -20.66 -22.39 -21.47
CA TRP A 309 -19.93 -22.68 -20.24
C TRP A 309 -18.62 -21.88 -20.16
N PHE A 310 -17.92 -21.75 -21.29
CA PHE A 310 -16.72 -20.94 -21.38
C PHE A 310 -16.98 -19.46 -21.07
N ILE A 311 -18.04 -18.87 -21.62
CA ILE A 311 -18.39 -17.46 -21.40
C ILE A 311 -18.79 -17.22 -19.93
N ALA A 312 -19.54 -18.13 -19.31
CA ALA A 312 -19.86 -18.02 -17.89
C ALA A 312 -18.59 -18.12 -17.01
N LEU A 313 -17.68 -19.03 -17.34
CA LEU A 313 -16.44 -19.20 -16.60
C LEU A 313 -15.45 -18.03 -16.81
N SER A 314 -15.39 -17.47 -18.02
CA SER A 314 -14.56 -16.28 -18.31
C SER A 314 -15.04 -15.06 -17.53
N LEU A 315 -16.36 -14.94 -17.30
CA LEU A 315 -16.93 -13.87 -16.49
C LEU A 315 -16.44 -13.98 -15.05
N LEU A 316 -16.54 -15.17 -14.46
CA LEU A 316 -16.06 -15.42 -13.11
C LEU A 316 -14.54 -15.19 -13.02
N ALA A 317 -13.75 -15.67 -13.97
CA ALA A 317 -12.30 -15.45 -14.00
C ALA A 317 -11.93 -13.97 -14.12
N SER A 318 -12.70 -13.19 -14.88
CA SER A 318 -12.51 -11.74 -15.04
C SER A 318 -12.79 -10.96 -13.74
N VAL A 319 -13.84 -11.34 -13.01
CA VAL A 319 -14.15 -10.80 -11.68
C VAL A 319 -13.01 -11.06 -10.70
N VAL A 320 -12.42 -12.27 -10.73
CA VAL A 320 -11.25 -12.61 -9.89
C VAL A 320 -10.01 -11.79 -10.30
N GLY A 321 -9.74 -11.67 -11.60
CA GLY A 321 -8.61 -10.87 -12.09
C GLY A 321 -8.72 -9.38 -11.70
N SER A 322 -9.94 -8.83 -11.74
CA SER A 322 -10.23 -7.47 -11.28
C SER A 322 -9.95 -7.27 -9.80
N GLN A 323 -10.27 -8.27 -8.97
CA GLN A 323 -10.08 -8.22 -7.53
C GLN A 323 -8.59 -8.12 -7.13
N ALA A 324 -7.70 -8.84 -7.84
CA ALA A 324 -6.26 -8.75 -7.60
C ALA A 324 -5.76 -7.31 -7.79
N THR A 325 -6.15 -6.65 -8.88
CA THR A 325 -5.74 -5.27 -9.15
C THR A 325 -6.30 -4.25 -8.16
N ILE A 326 -7.54 -4.44 -7.70
CA ILE A 326 -8.14 -3.61 -6.65
C ILE A 326 -7.33 -3.75 -5.35
N THR A 327 -6.93 -4.96 -5.01
CA THR A 327 -6.12 -5.25 -3.81
C THR A 327 -4.72 -4.62 -3.91
N ALA A 328 -4.06 -4.75 -5.05
CA ALA A 328 -2.78 -4.10 -5.32
C ALA A 328 -2.86 -2.57 -5.13
N SER A 329 -3.99 -1.96 -5.48
CA SER A 329 -4.24 -0.53 -5.29
C SER A 329 -4.36 -0.16 -3.81
N PHE A 330 -5.05 -0.98 -2.99
CA PHE A 330 -5.12 -0.78 -1.54
C PHE A 330 -3.75 -0.89 -0.87
N SER A 331 -2.95 -1.88 -1.28
CA SER A 331 -1.58 -2.05 -0.77
C SER A 331 -0.72 -0.82 -1.03
N ILE A 332 -0.71 -0.31 -2.28
CA ILE A 332 0.05 0.87 -2.64
C ILE A 332 -0.43 2.12 -1.91
N ILE A 333 -1.75 2.31 -1.77
CA ILE A 333 -2.28 3.46 -1.02
C ILE A 333 -1.90 3.38 0.46
N ASN A 334 -1.91 2.18 1.06
CA ASN A 334 -1.43 1.98 2.42
C ASN A 334 0.07 2.35 2.57
N GLN A 335 0.90 1.93 1.61
CA GLN A 335 2.30 2.34 1.56
C GLN A 335 2.46 3.87 1.41
N CYS A 336 1.62 4.52 0.59
CA CYS A 336 1.63 5.97 0.42
C CYS A 336 1.22 6.72 1.71
N LEU A 337 0.24 6.20 2.44
CA LEU A 337 -0.25 6.75 3.72
C LEU A 337 0.86 6.76 4.76
N ALA A 338 1.52 5.62 4.95
CA ALA A 338 2.58 5.47 5.93
C ALA A 338 3.78 6.40 5.68
N LEU A 339 3.99 6.80 4.43
CA LEU A 339 5.05 7.72 4.01
C LEU A 339 4.62 9.20 4.00
N GLY A 340 3.37 9.51 4.37
CA GLY A 340 2.84 10.88 4.37
C GLY A 340 2.66 11.46 2.97
N CYS A 341 2.44 10.61 1.96
CA CYS A 341 2.22 11.00 0.57
C CYS A 341 0.75 10.89 0.13
N PHE A 342 -0.15 10.47 1.03
CA PHE A 342 -1.58 10.32 0.74
C PHE A 342 -2.46 10.85 1.89
N PRO A 343 -3.63 11.46 1.61
CA PRO A 343 -4.56 11.94 2.63
C PRO A 343 -5.06 10.85 3.58
N ARG A 344 -5.35 11.22 4.83
CA ARG A 344 -5.78 10.29 5.89
C ARG A 344 -7.08 9.55 5.52
N VAL A 345 -7.00 8.21 5.41
CA VAL A 345 -8.15 7.31 5.16
C VAL A 345 -8.17 6.16 6.16
N LYS A 346 -9.34 5.53 6.34
CA LYS A 346 -9.49 4.39 7.26
C LYS A 346 -8.86 3.13 6.66
N VAL A 347 -7.80 2.62 7.28
CA VAL A 347 -7.20 1.33 6.93
C VAL A 347 -7.76 0.25 7.85
N ILE A 348 -8.33 -0.82 7.28
CA ILE A 348 -8.83 -1.98 8.02
C ILE A 348 -8.02 -3.19 7.60
N HIS A 349 -7.33 -3.83 8.54
CA HIS A 349 -6.67 -5.11 8.30
C HIS A 349 -7.71 -6.23 8.37
N THR A 350 -7.83 -7.02 7.32
CA THR A 350 -8.87 -8.07 7.21
C THR A 350 -8.46 -9.42 7.79
N SER A 351 -7.19 -9.56 8.19
CA SER A 351 -6.64 -10.78 8.78
C SER A 351 -5.60 -10.46 9.85
N ASP A 352 -5.77 -11.04 11.03
CA ASP A 352 -4.83 -10.92 12.16
C ASP A 352 -3.50 -11.65 11.91
N LYS A 353 -3.47 -12.57 10.93
CA LYS A 353 -2.32 -13.43 10.62
C LYS A 353 -1.49 -12.93 9.43
N ILE A 354 -2.12 -12.27 8.45
CA ILE A 354 -1.46 -11.76 7.23
C ILE A 354 -1.79 -10.28 7.08
N HIS A 355 -0.92 -9.45 7.64
CA HIS A 355 -1.11 -7.99 7.71
C HIS A 355 -1.13 -7.32 6.33
N GLY A 356 -0.55 -7.93 5.31
CA GLY A 356 -0.67 -7.44 3.93
C GLY A 356 -2.12 -7.34 3.44
N GLN A 357 -3.07 -8.06 4.05
CA GLN A 357 -4.50 -8.04 3.66
C GLN A 357 -5.23 -6.77 4.13
N VAL A 358 -5.00 -5.69 3.40
CA VAL A 358 -5.56 -4.36 3.67
C VAL A 358 -6.87 -4.11 2.90
N TYR A 359 -7.88 -3.59 3.60
CA TYR A 359 -9.12 -3.07 3.01
C TYR A 359 -9.30 -1.60 3.41
N ILE A 360 -9.52 -0.74 2.42
CA ILE A 360 -9.72 0.70 2.61
C ILE A 360 -11.10 1.08 2.06
N PRO A 361 -12.14 1.24 2.91
CA PRO A 361 -13.51 1.46 2.48
C PRO A 361 -13.69 2.69 1.58
N ASP A 362 -13.09 3.83 1.98
CA ASP A 362 -13.24 5.11 1.27
C ASP A 362 -12.69 5.01 -0.16
N ILE A 363 -11.55 4.35 -0.32
CA ILE A 363 -10.90 4.12 -1.60
C ILE A 363 -11.66 3.09 -2.43
N ASN A 364 -12.22 2.05 -1.81
CA ASN A 364 -13.04 1.07 -2.52
C ASN A 364 -14.23 1.72 -3.23
N TRP A 365 -14.94 2.63 -2.55
CA TRP A 365 -16.04 3.39 -3.15
C TRP A 365 -15.54 4.36 -4.23
N LEU A 366 -14.41 5.03 -4.01
CA LEU A 366 -13.81 5.91 -5.01
C LEU A 366 -13.42 5.15 -6.28
N LEU A 367 -12.74 4.01 -6.16
CA LEU A 367 -12.38 3.13 -7.27
C LEU A 367 -13.63 2.64 -8.01
N MET A 368 -14.69 2.25 -7.27
CA MET A 368 -15.95 1.83 -7.87
C MET A 368 -16.57 2.94 -8.74
N VAL A 369 -16.68 4.17 -8.21
CA VAL A 369 -17.26 5.31 -8.93
C VAL A 369 -16.43 5.63 -10.17
N LEU A 370 -15.10 5.65 -10.07
CA LEU A 370 -14.22 5.90 -11.20
C LEU A 370 -14.31 4.80 -12.26
N SER A 371 -14.33 3.52 -11.86
CA SER A 371 -14.49 2.39 -12.78
C SER A 371 -15.85 2.44 -13.49
N LEU A 372 -16.93 2.76 -12.78
CA LEU A 372 -18.26 2.93 -13.37
C LEU A 372 -18.29 4.12 -14.35
N ALA A 373 -17.65 5.24 -14.00
CA ALA A 373 -17.56 6.40 -14.89
C ALA A 373 -16.82 6.07 -16.20
N VAL A 374 -15.78 5.24 -16.15
CA VAL A 374 -15.07 4.75 -17.35
C VAL A 374 -15.97 3.84 -18.18
N THR A 375 -16.62 2.86 -17.56
CA THR A 375 -17.49 1.90 -18.26
C THR A 375 -18.68 2.60 -18.92
N ILE A 376 -19.29 3.57 -18.24
CA ILE A 376 -20.43 4.35 -18.76
C ILE A 376 -19.96 5.40 -19.78
N GLY A 377 -18.79 6.00 -19.62
CA GLY A 377 -18.34 7.10 -20.49
C GLY A 377 -17.82 6.66 -21.86
N PHE A 378 -17.09 5.54 -21.93
CA PHE A 378 -16.37 5.17 -23.16
C PHE A 378 -17.15 4.25 -24.09
N HIS A 379 -17.99 3.36 -23.56
CA HIS A 379 -18.76 2.36 -24.32
C HIS A 379 -17.94 1.49 -25.32
N ASP A 380 -16.60 1.53 -25.28
CA ASP A 380 -15.71 0.94 -26.28
C ASP A 380 -14.50 0.28 -25.61
N ILE A 381 -14.37 -1.03 -25.80
CA ILE A 381 -13.32 -1.88 -25.22
C ILE A 381 -11.94 -1.45 -25.72
N MET A 382 -11.82 -1.04 -27.00
CA MET A 382 -10.53 -0.70 -27.60
C MET A 382 -9.95 0.57 -27.00
N ARG A 383 -10.81 1.54 -26.67
CA ARG A 383 -10.39 2.81 -26.05
C ARG A 383 -9.90 2.59 -24.62
N ILE A 384 -10.67 1.84 -23.83
CA ILE A 384 -10.31 1.48 -22.45
C ILE A 384 -9.04 0.61 -22.44
N GLY A 385 -8.92 -0.33 -23.39
CA GLY A 385 -7.75 -1.19 -23.55
C GLY A 385 -6.49 -0.40 -23.85
N SER A 386 -6.57 0.61 -24.73
CA SER A 386 -5.43 1.48 -25.02
C SER A 386 -4.98 2.30 -23.81
N ALA A 387 -5.91 2.82 -23.01
CA ALA A 387 -5.59 3.54 -21.79
C ALA A 387 -4.95 2.60 -20.74
N THR A 388 -5.50 1.40 -20.57
CA THR A 388 -4.99 0.38 -19.65
C THR A 388 -3.57 -0.05 -20.02
N GLY A 389 -3.32 -0.30 -21.32
CA GLY A 389 -2.00 -0.68 -21.82
C GLY A 389 -0.95 0.40 -21.55
N LEU A 390 -1.32 1.68 -21.70
CA LEU A 390 -0.42 2.79 -21.38
C LEU A 390 -0.09 2.88 -19.88
N ALA A 391 -1.09 2.68 -19.01
CA ALA A 391 -0.92 2.73 -17.56
C ALA A 391 0.06 1.65 -17.08
N VAL A 392 -0.17 0.41 -17.53
CA VAL A 392 0.67 -0.75 -17.21
C VAL A 392 2.10 -0.52 -17.67
N ILE A 393 2.35 -0.22 -18.94
CA ILE A 393 3.74 -0.12 -19.41
C ILE A 393 4.49 1.06 -18.80
N SER A 394 3.77 2.14 -18.48
CA SER A 394 4.35 3.29 -17.78
C SER A 394 4.71 2.94 -16.33
N GLY A 395 3.86 2.18 -15.63
CA GLY A 395 4.18 1.59 -14.31
C GLY A 395 5.39 0.66 -14.38
N MET A 396 5.41 -0.24 -15.35
CA MET A 396 6.53 -1.14 -15.60
C MET A 396 7.85 -0.38 -15.87
N LEU A 397 7.83 0.67 -16.69
CA LEU A 397 9.01 1.50 -16.95
C LEU A 397 9.56 2.15 -15.67
N VAL A 398 8.66 2.65 -14.82
CA VAL A 398 9.02 3.21 -13.51
C VAL A 398 9.65 2.16 -12.62
N THR A 399 9.07 0.94 -12.57
CA THR A 399 9.65 -0.16 -11.79
C THR A 399 11.05 -0.52 -12.31
N THR A 400 11.28 -0.52 -13.62
CA THR A 400 12.59 -0.80 -14.22
C THR A 400 13.62 0.27 -13.84
N CYS A 401 13.22 1.55 -13.86
CA CYS A 401 14.05 2.65 -13.38
C CYS A 401 14.43 2.48 -11.90
N LEU A 402 13.46 2.25 -11.01
CA LEU A 402 13.71 2.04 -9.58
C LEU A 402 14.53 0.77 -9.30
N MET A 403 14.25 -0.31 -10.02
CA MET A 403 15.01 -1.58 -9.91
C MET A 403 16.46 -1.42 -10.31
N SER A 404 16.76 -0.63 -11.35
CA SER A 404 18.16 -0.35 -11.71
C SER A 404 18.91 0.32 -10.56
N LEU A 405 18.28 1.31 -9.90
CA LEU A 405 18.85 1.94 -8.71
C LEU A 405 19.03 0.96 -7.55
N VAL A 406 18.07 0.05 -7.34
CA VAL A 406 18.17 -1.01 -6.31
C VAL A 406 19.34 -1.96 -6.61
N ILE A 407 19.55 -2.36 -7.86
CA ILE A 407 20.70 -3.20 -8.25
C ILE A 407 22.03 -2.49 -7.95
N ALA A 408 22.11 -1.19 -8.23
CA ALA A 408 23.31 -0.39 -7.99
C ALA A 408 23.58 -0.11 -6.50
N LEU A 409 22.54 0.17 -5.71
CA LEU A 409 22.67 0.66 -4.33
C LEU A 409 22.46 -0.41 -3.26
N TYR A 410 21.51 -1.33 -3.46
CA TYR A 410 21.14 -2.35 -2.48
C TYR A 410 21.83 -3.69 -2.74
N TRP A 411 21.87 -4.16 -3.99
CA TRP A 411 22.60 -5.40 -4.33
C TRP A 411 24.12 -5.20 -4.44
N GLU A 412 24.61 -3.98 -4.24
CA GLU A 412 26.04 -3.60 -4.28
C GLU A 412 26.75 -4.10 -5.55
N LYS A 413 26.05 -4.16 -6.69
CA LYS A 413 26.60 -4.61 -7.99
C LYS A 413 27.29 -3.46 -8.74
N ASN A 414 28.11 -3.83 -9.73
CA ASN A 414 28.79 -2.86 -10.59
C ASN A 414 27.78 -1.95 -11.28
N LEU A 415 28.06 -0.64 -11.33
CA LEU A 415 27.22 0.35 -12.05
C LEU A 415 26.96 -0.07 -13.50
N PHE A 416 27.93 -0.74 -14.13
CA PHE A 416 27.79 -1.30 -15.47
C PHE A 416 26.63 -2.31 -15.56
N GLU A 417 26.53 -3.26 -14.62
CA GLU A 417 25.44 -4.26 -14.60
C GLU A 417 24.07 -3.59 -14.45
N SER A 418 23.98 -2.58 -13.58
CA SER A 418 22.76 -1.78 -13.40
C SER A 418 22.36 -1.04 -14.68
N VAL A 419 23.32 -0.37 -15.34
CA VAL A 419 23.06 0.40 -16.57
C VAL A 419 22.70 -0.54 -17.72
N CYS A 420 23.38 -1.68 -17.86
CA CYS A 420 23.02 -2.70 -18.84
C CYS A 420 21.59 -3.22 -18.63
N CYS A 421 21.20 -3.49 -17.38
CA CYS A 421 19.83 -3.90 -17.03
C CYS A 421 18.80 -2.83 -17.44
N LEU A 422 19.07 -1.56 -17.11
CA LEU A 422 18.20 -0.43 -17.45
C LEU A 422 18.08 -0.24 -18.97
N ILE A 423 19.19 -0.32 -19.71
CA ILE A 423 19.18 -0.16 -21.17
C ILE A 423 18.43 -1.32 -21.82
N PHE A 424 18.68 -2.56 -21.38
CA PHE A 424 18.04 -3.74 -21.96
C PHE A 424 16.53 -3.76 -21.74
N PHE A 425 16.06 -3.70 -20.49
CA PHE A 425 14.61 -3.73 -20.22
C PHE A 425 13.92 -2.40 -20.55
N GLY A 426 14.57 -1.27 -20.23
CA GLY A 426 14.02 0.05 -20.47
C GLY A 426 13.84 0.38 -21.95
N SER A 427 14.73 -0.08 -22.85
CA SER A 427 14.55 0.13 -24.29
C SER A 427 13.30 -0.58 -24.84
N ILE A 428 13.04 -1.81 -24.39
CA ILE A 428 11.84 -2.58 -24.76
C ILE A 428 10.58 -1.88 -24.25
N GLU A 429 10.59 -1.40 -23.01
CA GLU A 429 9.44 -0.71 -22.42
C GLU A 429 9.20 0.66 -23.05
N VAL A 430 10.26 1.42 -23.35
CA VAL A 430 10.15 2.71 -24.07
C VAL A 430 9.57 2.50 -25.48
N MET A 431 9.96 1.42 -26.18
CA MET A 431 9.35 1.05 -27.45
C MET A 431 7.84 0.82 -27.31
N TYR A 432 7.41 0.11 -26.27
CA TYR A 432 5.99 -0.12 -25.98
C TYR A 432 5.23 1.13 -25.53
N VAL A 433 5.82 1.98 -24.68
CA VAL A 433 5.26 3.28 -24.30
C VAL A 433 5.06 4.14 -25.55
N SER A 434 6.05 4.19 -26.43
CA SER A 434 5.97 4.91 -27.71
C SER A 434 4.81 4.39 -28.57
N ALA A 435 4.64 3.07 -28.70
CA ALA A 435 3.52 2.48 -29.41
C ALA A 435 2.16 2.85 -28.79
N CYS A 436 2.03 2.83 -27.46
CA CYS A 436 0.81 3.21 -26.75
C CYS A 436 0.49 4.70 -26.88
N MET A 437 1.51 5.57 -26.92
CA MET A 437 1.36 7.02 -27.10
C MET A 437 0.74 7.39 -28.45
N LEU A 438 0.97 6.60 -29.51
CA LEU A 438 0.30 6.84 -30.80
C LEU A 438 -1.22 6.65 -30.76
N ASN A 439 -1.74 6.02 -29.70
CA ASN A 439 -3.17 5.86 -29.45
C ASN A 439 -3.75 6.90 -28.48
N PHE A 440 -3.01 7.97 -28.18
CA PHE A 440 -3.42 9.01 -27.24
C PHE A 440 -4.84 9.55 -27.50
N HIS A 441 -5.11 9.90 -28.76
CA HIS A 441 -6.40 10.45 -29.20
C HIS A 441 -7.55 9.42 -29.17
N LYS A 442 -7.24 8.12 -29.14
CA LYS A 442 -8.24 7.04 -29.14
C LYS A 442 -8.70 6.64 -27.73
N GLY A 443 -8.22 7.29 -26.66
CA GLY A 443 -8.73 7.05 -25.31
C GLY A 443 -7.69 7.21 -24.19
N ALA A 444 -6.39 7.28 -24.52
CA ALA A 444 -5.34 7.36 -23.50
C ALA A 444 -5.30 8.72 -22.76
N TRP A 445 -5.94 9.77 -23.30
CA TRP A 445 -6.06 11.07 -22.63
C TRP A 445 -6.74 10.99 -21.26
N TYR A 446 -7.69 10.07 -21.07
CA TYR A 446 -8.37 9.90 -19.78
C TYR A 446 -7.43 9.39 -18.68
N LEU A 447 -6.50 8.48 -19.02
CA LEU A 447 -5.46 8.07 -18.08
C LEU A 447 -4.63 9.28 -17.62
N VAL A 448 -4.31 10.21 -18.53
CA VAL A 448 -3.57 11.42 -18.17
C VAL A 448 -4.37 12.33 -17.24
N VAL A 449 -5.69 12.44 -17.43
CA VAL A 449 -6.55 13.17 -16.49
C VAL A 449 -6.57 12.51 -15.12
N LEU A 450 -6.72 11.18 -15.08
CA LEU A 450 -6.71 10.41 -13.83
C LEU A 450 -5.37 10.54 -13.11
N LEU A 451 -4.27 10.43 -13.84
CA LEU A 451 -2.90 10.62 -13.36
C LEU A 451 -2.69 12.03 -12.82
N ALA A 452 -3.10 13.06 -13.55
CA ALA A 452 -2.96 14.44 -13.12
C ALA A 452 -3.74 14.69 -11.82
N LEU A 453 -4.98 14.21 -11.74
CA LEU A 453 -5.81 14.31 -10.54
C LEU A 453 -5.15 13.62 -9.34
N SER A 454 -4.77 12.35 -9.47
CA SER A 454 -4.18 11.59 -8.37
C SER A 454 -2.81 12.15 -7.94
N LEU A 455 -1.97 12.55 -8.90
CA LEU A 455 -0.64 13.10 -8.63
C LEU A 455 -0.75 14.46 -7.95
N THR A 456 -1.69 15.32 -8.36
CA THR A 456 -1.93 16.61 -7.69
C THR A 456 -2.35 16.39 -6.24
N VAL A 457 -3.25 15.43 -5.95
CA VAL A 457 -3.63 15.11 -4.57
C VAL A 457 -2.42 14.65 -3.75
N MET A 458 -1.63 13.71 -4.27
CA MET A 458 -0.46 13.17 -3.56
C MET A 458 0.65 14.22 -3.35
N LEU A 459 0.97 15.01 -4.37
CA LEU A 459 1.96 16.09 -4.28
C LEU A 459 1.51 17.20 -3.34
N SER A 460 0.23 17.58 -3.39
CA SER A 460 -0.33 18.58 -2.47
C SER A 460 -0.25 18.09 -1.03
N TRP A 461 -0.61 16.82 -0.80
CA TRP A 461 -0.53 16.20 0.52
C TRP A 461 0.90 16.16 1.06
N HIS A 462 1.85 15.68 0.25
CA HIS A 462 3.25 15.62 0.62
C HIS A 462 3.83 17.02 0.89
N TYR A 463 3.53 17.99 0.03
CA TYR A 463 4.01 19.37 0.17
C TYR A 463 3.45 20.04 1.44
N GLY A 464 2.14 19.94 1.67
CA GLY A 464 1.51 20.54 2.85
C GLY A 464 1.96 19.88 4.16
N THR A 465 2.10 18.56 4.19
CA THR A 465 2.62 17.84 5.37
C THR A 465 4.06 18.23 5.68
N LYS A 466 4.90 18.34 4.64
CA LYS A 466 6.29 18.82 4.79
C LYS A 466 6.34 20.25 5.31
N LYS A 467 5.49 21.14 4.78
CA LYS A 467 5.44 22.55 5.20
C LYS A 467 4.90 22.75 6.61
N LYS A 468 3.88 21.97 7.00
CA LYS A 468 3.41 21.90 8.38
C LYS A 468 4.54 21.50 9.33
N LEU A 469 5.27 20.44 9.00
CA LEU A 469 6.40 19.98 9.82
C LEU A 469 7.54 21.01 9.89
N GLU A 470 7.88 21.65 8.76
CA GLU A 470 8.88 22.73 8.73
C GLU A 470 8.47 23.90 9.65
N PHE A 471 7.20 24.28 9.64
CA PHE A 471 6.66 25.32 10.52
C PHE A 471 6.71 24.92 12.00
N ASP A 472 6.30 23.69 12.33
CA ASP A 472 6.33 23.19 13.71
C ASP A 472 7.76 23.11 14.25
N LEU A 473 8.74 22.77 13.39
CA LEU A 473 10.16 22.75 13.76
C LEU A 473 10.76 24.15 13.95
N GLN A 474 10.34 25.14 13.14
CA GLN A 474 10.82 26.52 13.24
C GLN A 474 10.26 27.25 14.48
N ASN A 475 9.00 26.98 14.82
CA ASN A 475 8.33 27.58 15.98
C ASN A 475 8.43 26.71 17.24
N LYS A 476 9.25 25.66 17.22
CA LYS A 476 9.47 24.84 18.41
C LYS A 476 10.07 25.69 19.53
N VAL A 477 9.61 25.43 20.74
CA VAL A 477 10.08 26.11 21.93
C VAL A 477 11.11 25.23 22.63
N SER A 478 12.16 25.82 23.22
CA SER A 478 13.16 25.06 23.98
C SER A 478 12.52 24.41 25.22
N ALA A 479 13.08 23.30 25.68
CA ALA A 479 12.66 22.70 26.96
C ALA A 479 12.92 23.65 28.14
N GLU A 480 13.97 24.46 28.03
CA GLU A 480 14.38 25.49 29.00
C GLU A 480 13.30 26.57 29.20
N TRP A 481 12.56 26.92 28.15
CA TRP A 481 11.44 27.84 28.28
C TRP A 481 10.41 27.35 29.30
N LEU A 482 10.10 26.06 29.33
CA LEU A 482 9.08 25.51 30.23
C LEU A 482 9.60 25.42 31.68
N THR A 483 10.91 25.17 31.87
CA THR A 483 11.53 25.21 33.19
C THR A 483 11.54 26.63 33.77
N ASP A 484 11.80 27.64 32.93
CA ASP A 484 11.90 29.04 33.37
C ASP A 484 10.51 29.66 33.63
N ILE A 485 9.50 29.24 32.87
CA ILE A 485 8.13 29.78 32.98
C ILE A 485 7.30 29.11 34.07
N SER A 486 7.54 27.84 34.37
CA SER A 486 6.81 27.13 35.43
C SER A 486 6.75 27.91 36.75
N PRO A 487 7.85 28.49 37.28
CA PRO A 487 7.80 29.29 38.50
C PRO A 487 7.25 30.72 38.27
N GLY A 488 7.46 31.32 37.09
CA GLY A 488 7.08 32.71 36.80
C GLY A 488 5.59 32.93 36.51
N LEU A 489 4.90 31.94 35.92
CA LEU A 489 3.48 32.03 35.55
C LEU A 489 2.51 31.44 36.59
N GLY A 490 2.99 30.92 37.72
CA GLY A 490 2.14 30.29 38.73
C GLY A 490 1.40 29.07 38.20
N VAL A 491 2.08 28.27 37.38
CA VAL A 491 1.43 27.17 36.65
C VAL A 491 0.95 26.09 37.61
N THR A 492 -0.36 25.82 37.60
CA THR A 492 -0.97 24.84 38.50
C THR A 492 -0.88 23.43 37.94
N ARG A 493 -0.42 22.45 38.76
CA ARG A 493 -0.38 21.04 38.39
C ARG A 493 -1.66 20.33 38.79
N VAL A 494 -2.40 19.81 37.81
CA VAL A 494 -3.65 19.05 38.00
C VAL A 494 -3.33 17.56 38.12
N PRO A 495 -3.95 16.79 39.04
CA PRO A 495 -3.73 15.34 39.12
C PRO A 495 -4.17 14.64 37.82
N GLY A 496 -3.37 13.69 37.34
CA GLY A 496 -3.63 13.00 36.07
C GLY A 496 -2.41 12.89 35.14
N ILE A 497 -2.60 12.23 34.00
CA ILE A 497 -1.63 12.13 32.91
C ILE A 497 -2.11 12.94 31.70
N GLY A 498 -1.28 13.87 31.24
CA GLY A 498 -1.51 14.63 30.01
C GLY A 498 -0.70 14.04 28.84
N PHE A 499 -1.38 13.40 27.88
CA PHE A 499 -0.77 12.96 26.63
C PHE A 499 -0.79 14.10 25.62
N ILE A 500 0.39 14.56 25.19
CA ILE A 500 0.53 15.64 24.20
C ILE A 500 1.00 15.04 22.89
N TYR A 501 0.12 14.94 21.91
CA TYR A 501 0.47 14.41 20.59
C TYR A 501 1.16 15.47 19.75
N THR A 502 2.34 15.13 19.23
CA THR A 502 3.14 16.06 18.46
C THR A 502 3.94 15.39 17.34
N ASP A 503 4.12 16.08 16.22
CA ASP A 503 4.86 15.60 15.06
C ASP A 503 6.40 15.82 15.23
N ILE A 504 6.82 16.65 16.19
CA ILE A 504 8.24 16.94 16.48
C ILE A 504 8.85 15.92 17.45
N VAL A 505 10.15 15.64 17.30
CA VAL A 505 10.93 14.74 18.17
C VAL A 505 11.84 15.48 19.14
N THR A 506 12.11 16.76 18.87
CA THR A 506 12.92 17.65 19.71
C THR A 506 12.15 18.94 19.99
N GLY A 507 12.32 19.51 21.18
CA GLY A 507 11.62 20.71 21.64
C GLY A 507 10.15 20.51 22.03
N ILE A 508 9.55 21.59 22.51
CA ILE A 508 8.14 21.67 22.91
C ILE A 508 7.35 22.27 21.74
N PRO A 509 6.21 21.69 21.34
CA PRO A 509 5.43 22.21 20.22
C PRO A 509 4.79 23.57 20.56
N ALA A 510 4.73 24.45 19.55
CA ALA A 510 4.22 25.81 19.70
C ALA A 510 2.75 25.88 20.19
N PHE A 511 1.92 24.90 19.82
CA PHE A 511 0.54 24.88 20.31
C PHE A 511 0.45 24.67 21.82
N PHE A 512 1.42 23.94 22.39
CA PHE A 512 1.45 23.68 23.81
C PHE A 512 1.93 24.89 24.60
N SER A 513 2.90 25.66 24.07
CA SER A 513 3.27 26.93 24.68
C SER A 513 2.11 27.93 24.64
N HIS A 514 1.42 28.03 23.50
CA HIS A 514 0.22 28.85 23.35
C HIS A 514 -0.91 28.43 24.31
N PHE A 515 -1.07 27.13 24.55
CA PHE A 515 -2.02 26.62 25.53
C PHE A 515 -1.65 27.08 26.95
N ILE A 516 -0.40 26.87 27.39
CA ILE A 516 0.05 27.24 28.74
C ILE A 516 -0.07 28.75 28.98
N THR A 517 0.22 29.58 27.97
CA THR A 517 0.12 31.04 28.13
C THR A 517 -1.32 31.53 28.32
N ASN A 518 -2.30 30.82 27.77
CA ASN A 518 -3.72 31.17 27.91
C ASN A 518 -4.36 30.48 29.11
N LEU A 519 -3.93 29.26 29.42
CA LEU A 519 -4.39 28.43 30.54
C LEU A 519 -3.15 27.92 31.29
N PRO A 520 -2.73 28.60 32.37
CA PRO A 520 -1.55 28.23 33.15
C PRO A 520 -1.83 27.02 34.06
N ALA A 521 -2.26 25.91 33.47
CA ALA A 521 -2.49 24.65 34.17
C ALA A 521 -2.15 23.46 33.25
N PHE A 522 -1.47 22.46 33.80
CA PHE A 522 -1.22 21.19 33.10
C PHE A 522 -1.08 20.03 34.08
N HIS A 523 -1.05 18.81 33.55
CA HIS A 523 -1.13 17.59 34.35
C HIS A 523 0.15 17.30 35.18
N GLN A 524 0.00 16.53 36.25
CA GLN A 524 1.09 16.12 37.14
C GLN A 524 2.18 15.37 36.37
N VAL A 525 1.78 14.45 35.49
CA VAL A 525 2.68 13.77 34.55
C VAL A 525 2.34 14.20 33.13
N LEU A 526 3.33 14.64 32.38
CA LEU A 526 3.19 14.97 30.95
C LEU A 526 3.96 13.98 30.10
N ILE A 527 3.32 13.51 29.03
CA ILE A 527 3.94 12.60 28.07
C ILE A 527 3.77 13.18 26.67
N PHE A 528 4.86 13.70 26.09
CA PHE A 528 4.90 14.06 24.68
C PHE A 528 5.00 12.80 23.83
N VAL A 529 3.96 12.49 23.06
CA VAL A 529 3.90 11.30 22.21
C VAL A 529 4.08 11.71 20.76
N SER A 530 5.13 11.19 20.12
CA SER A 530 5.42 11.44 18.71
C SER A 530 5.37 10.13 17.92
N PHE A 531 4.52 10.08 16.90
CA PHE A 531 4.38 8.93 16.02
C PHE A 531 5.33 9.06 14.83
N LYS A 532 6.25 8.11 14.66
CA LYS A 532 7.21 8.10 13.54
C LYS A 532 7.14 6.81 12.74
N SER A 533 6.75 6.96 11.48
CA SER A 533 6.81 5.90 10.48
C SER A 533 8.25 5.72 9.99
N LEU A 534 8.73 4.49 10.01
CA LEU A 534 10.05 4.11 9.50
C LEU A 534 9.91 3.42 8.13
N PRO A 535 10.89 3.56 7.22
CA PRO A 535 10.90 2.91 5.90
C PRO A 535 11.26 1.41 6.02
N MET A 536 10.44 0.69 6.77
CA MET A 536 10.45 -0.75 6.92
C MET A 536 9.01 -1.22 7.18
N PRO A 537 8.62 -2.42 6.75
CA PRO A 537 7.23 -2.85 6.89
C PRO A 537 6.83 -3.09 8.34
N TYR A 538 7.73 -3.67 9.15
CA TYR A 538 7.46 -3.98 10.55
C TYR A 538 8.62 -3.51 11.44
N VAL A 539 8.29 -2.88 12.56
CA VAL A 539 9.26 -2.53 13.61
C VAL A 539 9.20 -3.58 14.71
N PRO A 540 10.31 -4.23 15.06
CA PRO A 540 10.34 -5.17 16.18
C PRO A 540 9.83 -4.51 17.47
N ALA A 541 9.05 -5.24 18.28
CA ALA A 541 8.49 -4.73 19.54
C ALA A 541 9.57 -4.12 20.45
N SER A 542 10.78 -4.69 20.44
CA SER A 542 11.92 -4.21 21.22
C SER A 542 12.50 -2.86 20.77
N ARG A 543 12.07 -2.31 19.63
CA ARG A 543 12.54 -1.03 19.09
C ARG A 543 11.39 -0.05 18.85
N ARG A 544 10.20 -0.39 19.33
CA ARG A 544 8.95 0.34 19.07
C ARG A 544 8.84 1.62 19.91
N TYR A 545 9.27 1.57 21.17
CA TYR A 545 9.17 2.68 22.10
C TYR A 545 10.56 3.25 22.41
N LEU A 546 10.75 4.53 22.09
CA LEU A 546 11.88 5.31 22.59
C LEU A 546 11.38 6.28 23.63
N ILE A 547 12.00 6.28 24.79
CA ILE A 547 11.60 7.12 25.91
C ILE A 547 12.78 7.96 26.36
N GLY A 548 12.53 9.23 26.65
CA GLY A 548 13.50 10.12 27.25
C GLY A 548 12.83 11.12 28.17
N ARG A 549 13.63 11.77 29.01
CA ARG A 549 13.18 12.79 29.96
C ARG A 549 13.38 14.19 29.39
N VAL A 550 12.42 15.09 29.64
CA VAL A 550 12.47 16.49 29.20
C VAL A 550 12.57 17.40 30.42
N GLY A 551 13.70 18.09 30.59
CA GLY A 551 13.96 18.93 31.76
C GLY A 551 14.30 18.15 33.04
N PRO A 552 14.31 18.82 34.21
CA PRO A 552 14.66 18.23 35.51
C PRO A 552 13.72 17.09 35.93
N LYS A 553 14.24 16.16 36.74
CA LYS A 553 13.47 15.01 37.26
C LYS A 553 12.18 15.43 37.96
N ASP A 554 12.20 16.56 38.66
CA ASP A 554 11.08 17.09 39.45
C ASP A 554 9.85 17.46 38.60
N LEU A 555 10.03 17.80 37.31
CA LEU A 555 8.92 18.22 36.45
C LEU A 555 8.08 17.04 35.91
N LYS A 556 8.59 15.81 35.97
CA LYS A 556 7.92 14.56 35.53
C LYS A 556 7.37 14.65 34.10
N ILE A 557 8.21 15.13 33.20
CA ILE A 557 7.89 15.29 31.78
C ILE A 557 8.70 14.26 30.99
N TYR A 558 7.98 13.40 30.26
CA TYR A 558 8.57 12.37 29.42
C TYR A 558 8.27 12.65 27.96
N ARG A 559 9.17 12.19 27.09
CA ARG A 559 8.97 12.12 25.65
C ARG A 559 8.99 10.67 25.23
N CYS A 560 7.95 10.25 24.54
CA CYS A 560 7.79 8.91 23.98
C CYS A 560 7.69 9.02 22.44
N VAL A 561 8.69 8.48 21.74
CA VAL A 561 8.66 8.34 20.29
C VAL A 561 8.23 6.92 19.97
N VAL A 562 7.03 6.79 19.39
CA VAL A 562 6.46 5.52 18.96
C VAL A 562 6.82 5.30 17.50
N ARG A 563 7.64 4.29 17.25
CA ARG A 563 8.12 3.91 15.92
C ARG A 563 7.27 2.78 15.36
N TYR A 564 6.79 2.93 14.14
CA TYR A 564 6.02 1.90 13.46
C TYR A 564 6.50 1.76 12.02
N GLY A 565 6.40 0.56 11.49
CA GLY A 565 6.57 0.28 10.08
C GLY A 565 5.30 0.59 9.30
N TYR A 566 5.40 0.64 7.98
CA TYR A 566 4.24 0.97 7.14
C TYR A 566 3.16 -0.13 7.09
N CYS A 567 3.46 -1.34 7.58
CA CYS A 567 2.49 -2.42 7.78
C CYS A 567 2.15 -2.66 9.26
N ASP A 568 2.71 -1.86 10.20
CA ASP A 568 2.40 -2.00 11.62
C ASP A 568 1.06 -1.31 11.96
N PRO A 569 0.21 -1.92 12.81
CA PRO A 569 -0.98 -1.26 13.31
C PRO A 569 -0.58 -0.09 14.21
N ILE A 570 -1.09 1.11 13.92
CA ILE A 570 -0.76 2.33 14.69
C ILE A 570 -1.49 2.32 16.05
N ARG A 571 -2.72 1.75 16.14
CA ARG A 571 -3.53 1.81 17.37
C ARG A 571 -4.68 0.78 17.50
N ASP A 572 -4.54 -0.42 16.93
CA ASP A 572 -5.60 -1.47 17.00
C ASP A 572 -5.72 -2.17 18.37
N THR A 573 -4.90 -1.81 19.37
CA THR A 573 -4.95 -2.42 20.70
C THR A 573 -5.46 -1.45 21.76
N ASP A 574 -6.51 -1.86 22.49
CA ASP A 574 -7.01 -1.19 23.69
C ASP A 574 -5.95 -0.98 24.79
N ASN A 575 -4.77 -1.60 24.64
CA ASN A 575 -3.66 -1.59 25.60
C ASN A 575 -2.52 -0.60 25.23
N PHE A 576 -2.68 0.25 24.21
CA PHE A 576 -1.60 1.15 23.76
C PHE A 576 -1.07 2.07 24.87
N GLU A 577 -1.97 2.68 25.64
CA GLU A 577 -1.61 3.55 26.76
C GLU A 577 -0.87 2.79 27.86
N GLU A 578 -1.28 1.54 28.08
CA GLU A 578 -0.68 0.64 29.06
C GLU A 578 0.75 0.28 28.67
N GLN A 579 1.00 0.07 27.37
CA GLN A 579 2.33 -0.16 26.84
C GLN A 579 3.24 1.06 27.04
N ILE A 580 2.75 2.28 26.76
CA ILE A 580 3.54 3.50 27.02
C ILE A 580 3.87 3.63 28.50
N ILE A 581 2.88 3.47 29.38
CA ILE A 581 3.07 3.61 30.83
C ILE A 581 4.03 2.54 31.35
N SER A 582 3.89 1.28 30.89
CA SER A 582 4.81 0.18 31.22
C SER A 582 6.23 0.48 30.76
N SER A 583 6.41 0.99 29.54
CA SER A 583 7.73 1.34 29.01
C SER A 583 8.34 2.55 29.74
N ILE A 584 7.55 3.52 30.20
CA ILE A 584 8.04 4.62 31.06
C ILE A 584 8.50 4.07 32.42
N GLY A 585 7.73 3.13 33.00
CA GLY A 585 8.15 2.45 34.22
C GLY A 585 9.50 1.73 34.08
N GLU A 586 9.70 1.02 32.95
CA GLU A 586 10.99 0.40 32.64
C GLU A 586 12.12 1.45 32.47
N PHE A 587 11.84 2.56 31.77
CA PHE A 587 12.80 3.66 31.62
C PHE A 587 13.24 4.25 32.97
N ILE A 588 12.32 4.50 33.90
CA ILE A 588 12.62 5.03 35.24
C ILE A 588 13.57 4.08 35.99
N THR A 589 13.41 2.77 35.84
CA THR A 589 14.32 1.78 36.45
C THR A 589 15.70 1.69 35.75
N MET A 590 15.77 1.98 34.45
CA MET A 590 17.01 1.95 33.67
C MET A 590 17.87 3.20 33.88
N GLU A 591 17.24 4.38 33.94
CA GLU A 591 17.89 5.69 34.10
C GLU A 591 18.78 5.75 35.36
N GLU A 592 18.43 4.97 36.39
CA GLU A 592 19.18 4.93 37.66
C GLU A 592 20.44 4.03 37.60
N ASN A 593 20.53 3.09 36.66
CA ASN A 593 21.68 2.18 36.52
C ASN A 593 22.85 2.80 35.72
N GLU A 594 22.59 3.79 34.87
CA GLU A 594 23.61 4.54 34.11
C GLU A 594 23.98 5.84 34.85
N PHE A 595 24.87 5.74 35.83
CA PHE A 595 25.20 6.87 36.74
C PHE A 595 26.03 8.01 36.10
N GLU A 596 26.28 8.02 34.79
CA GLU A 596 27.05 9.09 34.13
C GLU A 596 26.51 9.39 32.72
N SER A 597 25.82 10.54 32.57
CA SER A 597 25.85 11.45 31.37
C SER A 597 24.56 12.28 31.09
N LEU A 598 23.64 12.47 32.04
CA LEU A 598 22.38 13.21 31.80
C LEU A 598 22.45 14.73 32.08
N ASN A 599 23.51 15.42 31.63
CA ASN A 599 23.63 16.89 31.69
C ASN A 599 23.31 17.58 30.35
N SER A 600 22.45 17.00 29.51
CA SER A 600 21.84 17.73 28.38
C SER A 600 20.42 18.15 28.72
N SER A 601 20.03 19.39 28.37
CA SER A 601 18.68 19.92 28.62
C SER A 601 17.56 19.14 27.93
N GLU A 602 17.91 18.35 26.91
CA GLU A 602 17.10 17.25 26.37
C GLU A 602 17.81 15.92 26.68
N GLY A 603 17.29 15.14 27.64
CA GLY A 603 17.91 13.87 28.04
C GLY A 603 18.09 12.90 26.86
N ARG A 604 19.11 12.03 26.93
CA ARG A 604 19.35 11.00 25.90
C ARG A 604 18.14 10.04 25.84
N MET A 605 17.55 9.87 24.66
CA MET A 605 16.46 8.91 24.44
C MET A 605 17.00 7.47 24.53
N VAL A 606 16.34 6.60 25.29
CA VAL A 606 16.69 5.19 25.47
C VAL A 606 15.65 4.31 24.78
N VAL A 607 16.11 3.24 24.13
CA VAL A 607 15.24 2.22 23.53
C VAL A 607 14.78 1.27 24.62
N VAL A 608 13.47 1.21 24.86
CA VAL A 608 12.88 0.33 25.87
C VAL A 608 12.23 -0.85 25.14
N GLY A 609 12.74 -2.06 25.35
CA GLY A 609 12.40 -3.17 24.47
C GLY A 609 12.57 -4.60 24.98
N LYS A 610 13.05 -4.78 26.21
CA LYS A 610 13.02 -6.09 26.88
C LYS A 610 12.72 -5.85 28.36
N PRO A 611 11.77 -6.59 28.96
CA PRO A 611 11.69 -6.64 30.41
C PRO A 611 13.05 -7.16 30.92
N PRO A 612 13.63 -6.54 31.95
CA PRO A 612 14.88 -7.01 32.52
C PRO A 612 14.72 -8.47 32.96
N ALA A 613 15.82 -9.24 32.97
CA ALA A 613 15.83 -10.65 33.37
C ALA A 613 15.28 -10.90 34.81
N ASP A 614 15.07 -9.83 35.59
CA ASP A 614 14.56 -9.80 36.96
C ASP A 614 13.04 -9.50 37.07
N GLY A 615 12.29 -9.43 35.95
CA GLY A 615 10.84 -9.18 35.92
C GLY A 615 10.46 -7.72 35.57
N SER A 616 9.19 -7.46 35.23
CA SER A 616 8.71 -6.13 34.84
C SER A 616 8.58 -5.16 36.03
N ALA A 617 8.94 -3.89 35.84
CA ALA A 617 8.87 -2.86 36.89
C ALA A 617 7.42 -2.55 37.32
N LEU A 618 6.48 -2.67 36.39
CA LEU A 618 5.04 -2.56 36.60
C LEU A 618 4.38 -3.90 36.26
N ILE A 619 3.47 -4.38 37.11
CA ILE A 619 2.69 -5.59 36.88
C ILE A 619 1.25 -5.19 36.53
N PRO A 620 0.76 -5.48 35.31
CA PRO A 620 -0.64 -5.27 34.96
C PRO A 620 -1.53 -6.32 35.63
N LEU A 621 -2.53 -5.89 36.40
CA LEU A 621 -3.61 -6.73 36.91
C LEU A 621 -4.78 -6.72 35.92
N ASN A 622 -5.08 -7.87 35.35
CA ASN A 622 -6.34 -8.08 34.65
C ASN A 622 -7.42 -8.38 35.69
N GLU A 623 -8.46 -7.55 35.77
CA GLU A 623 -9.66 -7.87 36.53
C GLU A 623 -10.43 -9.00 35.81
N THR A 624 -10.03 -10.24 36.06
CA THR A 624 -10.89 -11.42 35.91
C THR A 624 -10.38 -12.48 36.87
N ASN A 625 -11.26 -12.87 37.79
CA ASN A 625 -11.12 -13.87 38.86
C ASN A 625 -10.52 -13.35 40.18
N SER A 626 -11.37 -12.69 40.97
CA SER A 626 -11.36 -12.89 42.42
C SER A 626 -11.93 -14.29 42.68
N ASP A 627 -11.11 -15.21 43.20
CA ASP A 627 -11.35 -15.84 44.50
C ASP A 627 -10.26 -16.89 44.81
N GLU A 628 -9.71 -16.73 46.02
CA GLU A 628 -8.97 -17.66 46.88
C GLU A 628 -7.49 -18.04 46.62
N GLU A 629 -6.82 -18.15 47.76
CA GLU A 629 -5.38 -18.16 48.04
C GLU A 629 -4.67 -19.46 47.62
N SER A 630 -3.40 -19.34 47.24
CA SER A 630 -2.25 -19.85 48.03
C SER A 630 -1.06 -20.25 47.16
N VAL A 631 0.11 -20.06 47.75
CA VAL A 631 1.46 -20.28 47.20
C VAL A 631 1.77 -21.78 47.08
N SER A 632 2.17 -22.27 45.90
CA SER A 632 3.09 -23.43 45.81
C SER A 632 3.77 -23.60 44.43
N LEU A 633 5.09 -23.42 44.46
CA LEU A 633 6.20 -24.06 43.73
C LEU A 633 5.94 -24.99 42.51
N VAL A 634 6.58 -24.62 41.39
CA VAL A 634 7.38 -25.42 40.42
C VAL A 634 6.94 -26.85 40.06
N SER A 635 6.60 -27.10 38.77
CA SER A 635 7.33 -28.00 37.85
C SER A 635 6.53 -28.36 36.58
N ASN A 636 7.28 -28.76 35.54
CA ASN A 636 6.93 -29.04 34.15
C ASN A 636 5.92 -30.20 33.90
N ILE A 637 5.26 -30.19 32.72
CA ILE A 637 5.24 -31.23 31.65
C ILE A 637 3.94 -31.12 30.79
N GLU A 638 4.13 -30.76 29.51
CA GLU A 638 3.66 -31.42 28.27
C GLU A 638 2.23 -32.03 28.14
N THR A 639 1.56 -31.67 27.02
CA THR A 639 0.87 -32.56 26.03
C THR A 639 -0.61 -32.25 25.71
N GLN A 640 -0.82 -31.82 24.45
CA GLN A 640 -1.89 -32.06 23.45
C GLN A 640 -3.40 -32.22 23.81
N LEU A 641 -4.20 -31.57 22.94
CA LEU A 641 -5.38 -32.04 22.16
C LEU A 641 -6.65 -31.16 22.30
N ALA A 642 -7.22 -30.77 21.16
CA ALA A 642 -8.54 -30.13 20.98
C ALA A 642 -9.53 -31.17 20.40
N PRO A 643 -10.79 -30.87 19.94
CA PRO A 643 -11.71 -29.73 20.14
C PRO A 643 -13.22 -30.16 20.35
N MET A 644 -14.16 -29.21 20.18
CA MET A 644 -15.66 -29.30 20.02
C MET A 644 -16.44 -29.07 21.32
N VAL A 645 -17.43 -28.15 21.41
CA VAL A 645 -18.73 -28.08 20.69
C VAL A 645 -19.27 -26.63 20.63
N ALA A 646 -20.10 -26.36 19.61
CA ALA A 646 -20.75 -25.09 19.26
C ALA A 646 -22.14 -24.85 19.92
N ASP A 647 -22.73 -23.69 19.58
CA ASP A 647 -24.12 -23.18 19.78
C ASP A 647 -24.40 -22.40 21.08
N ALA A 648 -25.15 -21.29 21.11
CA ALA A 648 -25.76 -20.41 20.12
C ALA A 648 -26.37 -19.17 20.85
N VAL A 649 -26.43 -18.02 20.15
CA VAL A 649 -27.39 -16.89 20.26
C VAL A 649 -27.48 -16.11 21.60
N GLU A 650 -27.15 -14.80 21.58
CA GLU A 650 -28.17 -13.72 21.58
C GLU A 650 -27.54 -12.30 21.43
N SER A 651 -28.31 -11.44 20.78
CA SER A 651 -28.07 -10.03 20.50
C SER A 651 -28.10 -9.14 21.75
N GLY A 652 -27.16 -8.20 21.86
CA GLY A 652 -27.24 -7.12 22.85
C GLY A 652 -26.28 -5.99 22.52
N LEU A 653 -26.84 -4.78 22.44
CA LEU A 653 -26.15 -3.50 22.29
C LEU A 653 -25.15 -3.28 23.45
N GLY A 654 -23.91 -3.75 23.27
CA GLY A 654 -22.86 -3.63 24.28
C GLY A 654 -22.00 -2.39 24.04
N SER A 655 -22.22 -1.34 24.84
CA SER A 655 -21.22 -0.31 25.09
C SER A 655 -19.93 -1.01 25.53
N VAL A 656 -18.86 -0.91 24.74
CA VAL A 656 -17.55 -1.49 25.09
C VAL A 656 -16.99 -0.68 26.25
N MET A 657 -17.28 -1.12 27.48
CA MET A 657 -16.68 -0.58 28.69
C MET A 657 -15.21 -0.99 28.68
N ARG A 658 -14.31 -0.03 28.39
CA ARG A 658 -12.85 -0.26 28.38
C ARG A 658 -12.40 -0.87 29.71
N LYS A 659 -11.71 -2.01 29.64
CA LYS A 659 -11.06 -2.65 30.80
C LYS A 659 -9.99 -1.71 31.34
N LYS A 660 -10.11 -1.26 32.58
CA LYS A 660 -9.06 -0.53 33.29
C LYS A 660 -8.13 -1.56 33.93
N VAL A 661 -6.97 -1.82 33.33
CA VAL A 661 -5.93 -2.64 33.99
C VAL A 661 -5.36 -1.84 35.15
N ARG A 662 -5.20 -2.42 36.34
CA ARG A 662 -4.53 -1.74 37.46
C ARG A 662 -3.04 -2.10 37.46
N PHE A 663 -2.14 -1.15 37.71
CA PHE A 663 -0.72 -1.48 37.88
C PHE A 663 -0.38 -1.62 39.36
N MET A 664 0.41 -2.64 39.71
CA MET A 664 0.99 -2.76 41.05
C MET A 664 2.52 -2.86 40.98
N LEU A 665 3.17 -2.32 42.01
CA LEU A 665 4.60 -2.48 42.25
C LEU A 665 4.89 -3.90 42.76
N PRO A 666 5.98 -4.55 42.33
CA PRO A 666 6.43 -5.81 42.91
C PRO A 666 6.61 -5.68 44.43
N ALA A 667 5.96 -6.56 45.19
CA ALA A 667 5.82 -6.43 46.64
C ALA A 667 7.16 -6.48 47.41
N LYS A 668 8.21 -7.11 46.87
CA LYS A 668 9.58 -7.07 47.41
C LYS A 668 10.62 -7.32 46.32
N SER A 669 11.03 -6.28 45.58
CA SER A 669 12.28 -6.33 44.82
C SER A 669 13.41 -5.72 45.68
N PRO A 670 14.34 -6.52 46.23
CA PRO A 670 15.39 -6.04 47.15
C PRO A 670 16.45 -5.13 46.49
N LYS A 671 16.25 -4.72 45.23
CA LYS A 671 17.19 -3.90 44.44
C LYS A 671 16.67 -2.50 44.08
N MET A 672 15.41 -2.16 44.41
CA MET A 672 14.80 -0.90 43.96
C MET A 672 14.87 0.17 45.06
N ARG A 673 15.54 1.30 44.78
CA ARG A 673 15.66 2.45 45.70
C ARG A 673 14.30 3.09 45.98
N ALA A 674 14.16 3.72 47.15
CA ALA A 674 12.94 4.41 47.57
C ALA A 674 12.50 5.51 46.58
N SER A 675 13.43 6.32 46.08
CA SER A 675 13.14 7.40 45.10
C SER A 675 12.48 6.89 43.81
N VAL A 676 12.98 5.78 43.26
CA VAL A 676 12.44 5.14 42.05
C VAL A 676 11.06 4.54 42.33
N ARG A 677 10.86 4.00 43.53
CA ARG A 677 9.58 3.44 43.98
C ARG A 677 8.52 4.54 44.14
N ASP A 678 8.91 5.68 44.71
CA ASP A 678 8.04 6.83 44.90
C ASP A 678 7.62 7.43 43.55
N GLU A 679 8.57 7.65 42.62
CA GLU A 679 8.27 8.16 41.27
C GLU A 679 7.35 7.20 40.49
N LEU A 680 7.56 5.88 40.64
CA LEU A 680 6.72 4.88 39.98
C LEU A 680 5.32 4.79 40.62
N GLN A 681 5.20 5.01 41.93
CA GLN A 681 3.91 5.08 42.61
C GLN A 681 3.12 6.31 42.16
N GLU A 682 3.76 7.48 42.05
CA GLU A 682 3.12 8.70 41.56
C GLU A 682 2.65 8.57 40.09
N LEU A 683 3.37 7.82 39.26
CA LEU A 683 2.92 7.50 37.89
C LEU A 683 1.63 6.65 37.90
N ILE A 684 1.52 5.71 38.85
CA ILE A 684 0.31 4.91 39.05
C ILE A 684 -0.85 5.79 39.54
N ASP A 685 -0.60 6.62 40.55
CA ASP A 685 -1.61 7.52 41.14
C ASP A 685 -2.11 8.55 40.11
N ALA A 686 -1.21 9.07 39.27
CA ALA A 686 -1.57 9.94 38.16
C ALA A 686 -2.44 9.21 37.11
N ARG A 687 -2.17 7.93 36.83
CA ARG A 687 -3.02 7.13 35.94
C ARG A 687 -4.41 6.92 36.53
N GLU A 688 -4.50 6.62 37.83
CA GLU A 688 -5.78 6.41 38.52
C GLU A 688 -6.64 7.70 38.55
N SER A 689 -5.99 8.86 38.58
CA SER A 689 -6.64 10.18 38.52
C SER A 689 -7.25 10.54 37.16
N GLY A 690 -6.85 9.85 36.08
CA GLY A 690 -7.39 10.01 34.73
C GLY A 690 -6.39 10.53 33.69
N THR A 691 -6.75 10.40 32.42
CA THR A 691 -5.94 10.80 31.26
C THR A 691 -6.62 11.90 30.46
N ALA A 692 -5.85 12.89 30.01
CA ALA A 692 -6.28 13.91 29.06
C ALA A 692 -5.38 13.92 27.83
N TYR A 693 -5.95 14.22 26.66
CA TYR A 693 -5.23 14.18 25.39
C TYR A 693 -5.21 15.57 24.77
N PHE A 694 -4.03 16.06 24.42
CA PHE A 694 -3.81 17.35 23.79
C PHE A 694 -3.38 17.14 22.36
N LEU A 695 -4.03 17.85 21.44
CA LEU A 695 -3.72 17.81 20.02
C LEU A 695 -3.70 19.23 19.44
N GLY A 696 -2.61 19.58 18.76
CA GLY A 696 -2.52 20.81 18.00
C GLY A 696 -3.19 20.67 16.63
N GLN A 697 -4.11 21.58 16.30
CA GLN A 697 -4.69 21.68 14.96
C GLN A 697 -4.14 22.92 14.27
N VAL A 698 -3.24 22.70 13.31
CA VAL A 698 -2.60 23.78 12.54
C VAL A 698 -3.37 24.00 11.24
N HIS A 699 -4.04 25.14 11.11
CA HIS A 699 -4.69 25.54 9.87
C HIS A 699 -3.70 26.29 8.98
N LEU A 700 -3.36 25.70 7.85
CA LEU A 700 -2.50 26.31 6.83
C LEU A 700 -3.29 27.33 6.02
N ALA A 701 -2.84 28.58 6.03
CA ALA A 701 -3.34 29.69 5.22
C ALA A 701 -2.25 30.13 4.22
N VAL A 702 -2.68 30.57 3.04
CA VAL A 702 -1.75 31.03 1.99
C VAL A 702 -1.41 32.51 2.22
N ARG A 703 -0.12 32.85 2.20
CA ARG A 703 0.34 34.25 2.25
C ARG A 703 0.15 34.97 0.90
N ASP A 704 -0.27 36.23 0.96
CA ASP A 704 -0.41 37.11 -0.20
C ASP A 704 0.95 37.31 -0.90
N GLY A 705 1.02 37.01 -2.20
CA GLY A 705 2.24 37.07 -3.02
C GLY A 705 2.89 35.72 -3.37
N SER A 706 2.31 34.60 -2.93
CA SER A 706 2.81 33.25 -3.25
C SER A 706 2.61 32.85 -4.72
N ASP A 707 3.54 32.08 -5.27
CA ASP A 707 3.41 31.51 -6.63
C ASP A 707 2.08 30.76 -6.81
N VAL A 708 1.47 30.90 -7.98
CA VAL A 708 0.17 30.28 -8.33
C VAL A 708 0.18 28.76 -8.08
N LEU A 709 1.27 28.08 -8.41
CA LEU A 709 1.41 26.64 -8.20
C LEU A 709 1.41 26.28 -6.70
N LYS A 710 2.16 27.02 -5.88
CA LYS A 710 2.22 26.78 -4.41
C LYS A 710 0.86 27.04 -3.77
N ARG A 711 0.18 28.11 -4.20
CA ARG A 711 -1.18 28.43 -3.78
C ARG A 711 -2.15 27.30 -4.09
N LEU A 712 -2.10 26.74 -5.31
CA LEU A 712 -2.95 25.61 -5.69
C LEU A 712 -2.68 24.36 -4.84
N LEU A 713 -1.42 24.02 -4.58
CA LEU A 713 -1.04 22.86 -3.75
C LEU A 713 -1.55 23.03 -2.31
N ILE A 714 -1.39 24.21 -1.70
CA ILE A 714 -1.85 24.46 -0.32
C ILE A 714 -3.38 24.49 -0.24
N MET A 715 -4.06 25.09 -1.22
CA MET A 715 -5.54 25.06 -1.25
C MET A 715 -6.06 23.62 -1.40
N THR A 716 -5.42 22.82 -2.24
CA THR A 716 -5.76 21.40 -2.40
C THR A 716 -5.48 20.63 -1.11
N TYR A 717 -4.36 20.90 -0.44
CA TYR A 717 -4.05 20.32 0.87
C TYR A 717 -5.14 20.64 1.89
N ALA A 718 -5.50 21.92 2.05
CA ALA A 718 -6.52 22.35 3.01
C ALA A 718 -7.91 21.76 2.69
N PHE A 719 -8.25 21.63 1.40
CA PHE A 719 -9.46 20.95 0.96
C PHE A 719 -9.44 19.47 1.32
N CYS A 720 -8.35 18.75 1.02
CA CYS A 720 -8.21 17.35 1.40
C CYS A 720 -8.23 17.18 2.93
N ASP A 721 -7.51 18.02 3.68
CA ASP A 721 -7.41 17.94 5.12
C ASP A 721 -8.78 18.10 5.81
N LYS A 722 -9.62 18.99 5.28
CA LYS A 722 -10.98 19.24 5.79
C LYS A 722 -12.00 18.17 5.42
N ASN A 723 -11.84 17.51 4.26
CA ASN A 723 -12.77 16.48 3.79
C ASN A 723 -12.32 15.06 4.13
N CYS A 724 -11.06 14.87 4.49
CA CYS A 724 -10.52 13.60 4.98
C CYS A 724 -10.71 13.49 6.49
N ARG A 725 -10.44 12.30 7.02
CA ARG A 725 -10.72 11.97 8.42
C ARG A 725 -9.86 12.80 9.37
N GLU A 726 -10.50 13.37 10.40
CA GLU A 726 -9.85 14.21 11.38
C GLU A 726 -8.80 13.45 12.21
N PRO A 727 -7.69 14.10 12.61
CA PRO A 727 -6.61 13.48 13.39
C PRO A 727 -7.04 12.71 14.67
N PRO A 728 -8.01 13.18 15.48
CA PRO A 728 -8.41 12.46 16.69
C PRO A 728 -9.16 11.17 16.39
N VAL A 729 -9.95 11.16 15.32
CA VAL A 729 -10.72 10.00 14.84
C VAL A 729 -9.81 9.00 14.13
N ALA A 730 -8.69 9.45 13.56
CA ALA A 730 -7.63 8.59 13.05
C ALA A 730 -6.78 7.97 14.18
N LEU A 731 -6.67 8.68 15.31
CA LEU A 731 -5.96 8.25 16.50
C LEU A 731 -6.87 7.55 17.53
N ASN A 732 -8.15 7.26 17.27
CA ASN A 732 -9.08 6.63 18.24
C ASN A 732 -9.05 7.27 19.65
N ILE A 733 -8.96 8.60 19.73
CA ILE A 733 -8.93 9.32 21.02
C ILE A 733 -10.38 9.54 21.49
N PRO A 734 -10.71 9.28 22.77
CA PRO A 734 -12.04 9.56 23.30
C PRO A 734 -12.33 11.06 23.28
N HIS A 735 -13.42 11.46 22.62
CA HIS A 735 -13.82 12.87 22.49
C HIS A 735 -14.04 13.58 23.83
N ALA A 736 -14.45 12.86 24.88
CA ALA A 736 -14.72 13.43 26.20
C ALA A 736 -13.46 13.92 26.95
N ALA A 737 -12.27 13.47 26.56
CA ALA A 737 -11.00 13.79 27.21
C ALA A 737 -9.99 14.48 26.27
N LEU A 738 -10.46 14.92 25.10
CA LEU A 738 -9.64 15.56 24.07
C LEU A 738 -9.71 17.08 24.20
N VAL A 739 -8.54 17.73 24.22
CA VAL A 739 -8.35 19.17 24.14
C VAL A 739 -7.65 19.50 22.82
N GLU A 740 -8.37 20.17 21.94
CA GLU A 740 -7.81 20.66 20.66
C GLU A 740 -7.38 22.12 20.79
N VAL A 741 -6.15 22.39 20.38
CA VAL A 741 -5.57 23.74 20.39
C VAL A 741 -5.36 24.18 18.95
N GLY A 742 -6.22 25.09 18.48
CA GLY A 742 -6.13 25.66 17.15
C GLY A 742 -5.00 26.67 17.03
N MET A 743 -4.19 26.55 15.97
CA MET A 743 -3.22 27.56 15.56
C MET A 743 -3.40 27.88 14.07
N VAL A 744 -3.33 29.15 13.70
CA VAL A 744 -3.32 29.57 12.30
C VAL A 744 -1.87 29.74 11.86
N CYS A 745 -1.50 29.06 10.78
CA CYS A 745 -0.17 29.10 10.18
C CYS A 745 -0.28 29.69 8.77
N CYS A 746 0.25 30.89 8.56
CA CYS A 746 0.33 31.50 7.23
C CYS A 746 1.67 31.13 6.56
N ILE A 747 1.63 30.46 5.40
CA ILE A 747 2.80 30.02 4.62
C ILE A 747 2.92 30.77 3.31
#